data_AF-A0A4Q5XD70-F1
#
_entry.id   AF-A0A4Q5XD70-F1
#
_cell.length_a   1.000
_cell.length_b   1.000
_cell.length_c   1.000
_cell.angle_alpha   90.00
_cell.angle_beta   90.00
_cell.angle_gamma   90.00
#
_symmetry.space_group_name_H-M   'P 1'
#
loop_
_entity.id
_entity.type
_entity.pdbx_description
1 polymer ?
#
loop_
_entity_poly.entity_id
_entity_poly.type
_entity_poly.pdbx_seq_one_letter_code
_entity_poly.pdbx_strand_id
1 'polypeptide(L)'
;MQQRAVRAAPGESTFQDVGLGLLDGLCAAARLPPHRRRQALHTLEDMLAPWGSWSVGDQPRFPSDISDDHFPIEHSLAVSGNDIEIRVLLEAQAQIRQLSDFWAAGCALNALLARRYGADLQRFEQIAELFEPRAGARYAMWHAACFTERADPTFKLYINPQARGREHAPAIVAEALVRLGFSSEAVKVATALRPGGTLKFFALDLERGSNARVKVYYAHDGADRRRIEAELSRVPGFSAAALETFWNVIPNQDDPFVGLPVTTYLSFTEGDDRPTSGIVHFPVRDYADDDQEVRRRVMALLEGTERELYSRALSGFAKRPLEEGVGLQTYVAQRVGHGGRRVTVYLSPEGYRVAPPRAQSGIASRRASFESTLARLEFGGGVSTEGAARGEASRDMGGLVSRAPRAVLRPRSIEDLQIAVRACRHHGVPLVARGQGRTPFGQSQIEGGVVVDMGGLGSIHSISDRAVTVDAGVTWHSVLRATAPRGLAPPVLTAFQGLSVGGTLSIGGLSGTSYKRGAQVDHVLELEVVTGEGELVTCSPDANSDLFDMVRGGLGQCAVIARAKLALVPTPAWVRHVTRRYCSLPPFLSDMRELVARAELDGISGTFHLEAEGIRIELNAVSFMDAGAAPNMANLLRGLPDPAEQTTRDLERLAYYSEVDELVTRLQANSAWDQLARPWFDVFLPNSAVDDYLAQVLAELSASEDVGGPELGALGQLHLFPLLTQHLKSPLLRVPPGSLVHLFDILSCSRRPGDDAWSQRMLARNRRLFERARGDGGTRYNIAAVPFTSEDWKTQLGPRYDELRRLKQKLDPDNILNPGLEVFS
;
A
#
# COMPACT_ATOMS: atom_id res chain seq x y z
N MET A 1 -41.10 -34.12 15.96
CA MET A 1 -41.04 -34.52 14.54
C MET A 1 -41.46 -33.32 13.69
N GLN A 2 -40.51 -32.49 13.27
CA GLN A 2 -40.71 -31.40 12.32
C GLN A 2 -40.02 -31.80 11.01
N GLN A 3 -40.77 -31.67 9.91
CA GLN A 3 -40.35 -32.04 8.55
C GLN A 3 -39.04 -31.32 8.20
N ARG A 4 -37.96 -32.08 8.04
CA ARG A 4 -36.76 -31.62 7.33
C ARG A 4 -37.16 -31.39 5.87
N ALA A 5 -37.09 -30.15 5.40
CA ALA A 5 -37.16 -29.86 3.97
C ALA A 5 -36.00 -30.61 3.29
N VAL A 6 -36.35 -31.60 2.49
CA VAL A 6 -35.42 -32.37 1.66
C VAL A 6 -34.74 -31.38 0.72
N ARG A 7 -33.40 -31.32 0.76
CA ARG A 7 -32.61 -30.57 -0.22
C ARG A 7 -32.88 -31.23 -1.58
N ALA A 8 -33.63 -30.56 -2.45
CA ALA A 8 -33.84 -31.02 -3.82
C ALA A 8 -32.48 -31.21 -4.50
N ALA A 9 -32.33 -32.28 -5.28
CA ALA A 9 -31.08 -32.54 -5.99
C ALA A 9 -30.79 -31.41 -7.00
N PRO A 10 -29.51 -31.10 -7.30
CA PRO A 10 -29.16 -30.15 -8.35
C PRO A 10 -29.87 -30.50 -9.67
N GLY A 11 -30.61 -29.54 -10.22
CA GLY A 11 -31.41 -29.70 -11.45
C GLY A 11 -32.94 -29.71 -11.30
N GLU A 12 -33.50 -29.91 -10.09
CA GLU A 12 -34.97 -30.02 -9.90
C GLU A 12 -35.69 -28.72 -9.50
N SER A 13 -34.98 -27.65 -9.10
CA SER A 13 -35.59 -26.40 -8.62
C SER A 13 -35.45 -25.24 -9.61
N THR A 14 -36.45 -24.38 -9.68
CA THR A 14 -36.44 -23.15 -10.50
C THR A 14 -36.07 -21.92 -9.66
N PHE A 15 -35.69 -20.81 -10.32
CA PHE A 15 -35.43 -19.55 -9.59
C PHE A 15 -36.65 -19.10 -8.79
N GLN A 16 -37.85 -19.34 -9.32
CA GLN A 16 -39.11 -19.06 -8.65
C GLN A 16 -39.28 -19.93 -7.40
N ASP A 17 -39.01 -21.24 -7.46
CA ASP A 17 -39.12 -22.13 -6.29
C ASP A 17 -38.19 -21.67 -5.16
N VAL A 18 -36.94 -21.34 -5.50
CA VAL A 18 -35.95 -20.87 -4.52
C VAL A 18 -36.35 -19.50 -3.93
N GLY A 19 -36.71 -18.54 -4.80
CA GLY A 19 -37.07 -17.19 -4.38
C GLY A 19 -38.35 -17.14 -3.54
N LEU A 20 -39.43 -17.76 -4.02
CA LEU A 20 -40.72 -17.79 -3.30
C LEU A 20 -40.60 -18.58 -1.99
N GLY A 21 -39.92 -19.73 -1.98
CA GLY A 21 -39.76 -20.53 -0.76
C GLY A 21 -39.03 -19.77 0.35
N LEU A 22 -37.97 -19.04 0.01
CA LEU A 22 -37.22 -18.21 0.95
C LEU A 22 -38.05 -17.01 1.45
N LEU A 23 -38.72 -16.30 0.55
CA LEU A 23 -39.59 -15.18 0.92
C LEU A 23 -40.74 -15.65 1.82
N ASP A 24 -41.35 -16.79 1.51
CA ASP A 24 -42.44 -17.38 2.29
C ASP A 24 -42.00 -17.69 3.73
N GLY A 25 -40.83 -18.31 3.88
CA GLY A 25 -40.21 -18.57 5.18
C GLY A 25 -39.94 -17.30 5.98
N LEU A 26 -39.42 -16.25 5.34
CA LEU A 26 -39.21 -14.95 5.97
C LEU A 26 -40.53 -14.30 6.40
N CYS A 27 -41.53 -14.25 5.53
CA CYS A 27 -42.84 -13.68 5.84
C CYS A 27 -43.51 -14.42 7.00
N ALA A 28 -43.41 -15.75 7.05
CA ALA A 28 -43.90 -16.56 8.15
C ALA A 28 -43.18 -16.25 9.47
N ALA A 29 -41.84 -16.19 9.44
CA ALA A 29 -41.01 -15.92 10.62
C ALA A 29 -41.21 -14.50 11.18
N ALA A 30 -41.43 -13.54 10.28
CA ALA A 30 -41.79 -12.16 10.58
C ALA A 30 -43.25 -11.98 10.99
N ARG A 31 -44.09 -13.03 10.90
CA ARG A 31 -45.52 -13.02 11.24
C ARG A 31 -46.36 -12.02 10.44
N LEU A 32 -46.01 -11.82 9.16
CA LEU A 32 -46.84 -11.01 8.28
C LEU A 32 -48.28 -11.56 8.23
N PRO A 33 -49.31 -10.70 8.29
CA PRO A 33 -50.70 -11.12 8.16
C PRO A 33 -50.90 -11.97 6.90
N PRO A 34 -51.79 -12.99 6.91
CA PRO A 34 -51.95 -13.91 5.78
C PRO A 34 -52.19 -13.23 4.43
N HIS A 35 -52.92 -12.10 4.42
CA HIS A 35 -53.14 -11.33 3.20
C HIS A 35 -51.87 -10.61 2.70
N ARG A 36 -51.05 -10.06 3.60
CA ARG A 36 -49.74 -9.44 3.27
C ARG A 36 -48.74 -10.47 2.79
N ARG A 37 -48.69 -11.65 3.43
CA ARG A 37 -47.84 -12.77 3.00
C ARG A 37 -48.21 -13.22 1.59
N ARG A 38 -49.50 -13.42 1.28
CA ARG A 38 -49.95 -13.74 -0.09
C ARG A 38 -49.59 -12.64 -1.10
N GLN A 39 -49.78 -11.37 -0.71
CA GLN A 39 -49.42 -10.24 -1.56
C GLN A 39 -47.92 -10.21 -1.87
N ALA A 40 -47.06 -10.50 -0.88
CA ALA A 40 -45.62 -10.55 -1.07
C ALA A 40 -45.19 -11.65 -2.05
N LEU A 41 -45.73 -12.87 -1.90
CA LEU A 41 -45.45 -13.97 -2.81
C LEU A 41 -45.94 -13.70 -4.23
N HIS A 42 -47.18 -13.20 -4.36
CA HIS A 42 -47.75 -12.83 -5.66
C HIS A 42 -46.92 -11.74 -6.36
N THR A 43 -46.41 -10.78 -5.58
CA THR A 43 -45.53 -9.72 -6.11
C THR A 43 -44.22 -10.28 -6.63
N LEU A 44 -43.54 -11.14 -5.86
CA LEU A 44 -42.30 -11.75 -6.32
C LEU A 44 -42.52 -12.67 -7.53
N GLU A 45 -43.62 -13.44 -7.55
CA GLU A 45 -43.99 -14.27 -8.69
C GLU A 45 -44.15 -13.44 -9.97
N ASP A 46 -44.86 -12.32 -9.92
CA ASP A 46 -45.00 -11.41 -11.06
C ASP A 46 -43.64 -10.84 -11.51
N MET A 47 -42.76 -10.46 -10.58
CA MET A 47 -41.42 -9.94 -10.92
C MET A 47 -40.52 -11.00 -11.56
N LEU A 48 -40.71 -12.28 -11.22
CA LEU A 48 -39.93 -13.40 -11.75
C LEU A 48 -40.54 -13.99 -13.02
N ALA A 49 -41.83 -13.79 -13.31
CA ALA A 49 -42.59 -14.49 -14.36
C ALA A 49 -41.85 -14.71 -15.72
N PRO A 50 -41.06 -13.75 -16.27
CA PRO A 50 -40.37 -13.97 -17.54
C PRO A 50 -39.26 -15.03 -17.51
N TRP A 51 -38.69 -15.33 -16.35
CA TRP A 51 -37.48 -16.16 -16.20
C TRP A 51 -37.47 -17.07 -14.96
N GLY A 52 -38.46 -16.93 -14.07
CA GLY A 52 -38.53 -17.62 -12.79
C GLY A 52 -38.66 -19.13 -12.94
N SER A 53 -39.29 -19.60 -14.02
CA SER A 53 -39.43 -21.02 -14.35
C SER A 53 -38.14 -21.67 -14.87
N TRP A 54 -37.06 -20.90 -15.07
CA TRP A 54 -35.79 -21.46 -15.51
C TRP A 54 -35.16 -22.27 -14.38
N SER A 55 -34.67 -23.46 -14.72
CA SER A 55 -33.96 -24.34 -13.77
C SER A 55 -32.68 -23.69 -13.27
N VAL A 56 -32.46 -23.82 -11.95
CA VAL A 56 -31.19 -23.55 -11.27
C VAL A 56 -30.28 -24.76 -11.51
N GLY A 57 -29.48 -24.68 -12.57
CA GLY A 57 -28.48 -25.70 -12.88
C GLY A 57 -27.23 -25.61 -11.97
N ASP A 58 -26.20 -26.39 -12.29
CA ASP A 58 -24.96 -26.45 -11.51
C ASP A 58 -24.09 -25.18 -11.59
N GLN A 59 -24.35 -24.31 -12.57
CA GLN A 59 -23.59 -23.08 -12.80
C GLN A 59 -24.51 -21.89 -13.11
N PRO A 60 -24.12 -20.67 -12.73
CA PRO A 60 -24.84 -19.45 -13.08
C PRO A 60 -24.99 -19.28 -14.59
N ARG A 61 -26.20 -18.87 -15.02
CA ARG A 61 -26.47 -18.53 -16.43
C ARG A 61 -25.75 -17.24 -16.84
N PHE A 62 -25.65 -16.31 -15.90
CA PHE A 62 -24.97 -15.03 -15.99
C PHE A 62 -24.35 -14.72 -14.62
N PRO A 63 -23.14 -14.14 -14.55
CA PRO A 63 -22.50 -13.81 -13.28
C PRO A 63 -23.12 -12.53 -12.68
N SER A 64 -24.30 -12.66 -12.07
CA SER A 64 -24.93 -11.53 -11.38
C SER A 64 -24.04 -11.00 -10.26
N ASP A 65 -24.01 -9.68 -10.09
CA ASP A 65 -23.26 -8.98 -9.03
C ASP A 65 -24.10 -8.79 -7.74
N ILE A 66 -25.33 -9.34 -7.69
CA ILE A 66 -26.22 -9.28 -6.51
C ILE A 66 -25.69 -10.13 -5.36
N SER A 67 -25.23 -11.36 -5.63
CA SER A 67 -24.66 -12.26 -4.61
C SER A 67 -23.31 -12.81 -5.07
N ASP A 68 -22.48 -13.22 -4.10
CA ASP A 68 -21.13 -13.76 -4.37
C ASP A 68 -21.14 -15.07 -5.17
N ASP A 69 -22.22 -15.85 -5.07
CA ASP A 69 -22.41 -17.08 -5.84
C ASP A 69 -23.13 -16.84 -7.18
N HIS A 70 -23.35 -15.57 -7.54
CA HIS A 70 -24.02 -15.10 -8.75
C HIS A 70 -25.50 -15.47 -8.87
N PHE A 71 -26.15 -15.79 -7.75
CA PHE A 71 -27.59 -15.94 -7.71
C PHE A 71 -28.26 -14.56 -7.88
N PRO A 72 -29.21 -14.39 -8.81
CA PRO A 72 -29.72 -13.07 -9.21
C PRO A 72 -30.76 -12.50 -8.24
N ILE A 73 -30.81 -12.98 -6.99
CA ILE A 73 -31.75 -12.58 -5.95
C ILE A 73 -31.02 -12.50 -4.60
N GLU A 74 -31.24 -11.43 -3.84
CA GLU A 74 -30.79 -11.28 -2.46
C GLU A 74 -31.96 -10.80 -1.59
N HIS A 75 -32.03 -11.28 -0.34
CA HIS A 75 -33.05 -10.84 0.61
C HIS A 75 -32.43 -9.88 1.64
N SER A 76 -33.24 -9.05 2.30
CA SER A 76 -32.76 -8.35 3.48
C SER A 76 -33.86 -8.15 4.52
N LEU A 77 -33.43 -8.11 5.78
CA LEU A 77 -34.28 -7.94 6.95
C LEU A 77 -33.89 -6.64 7.65
N ALA A 78 -34.79 -5.68 7.63
CA ALA A 78 -34.53 -4.38 8.22
C ALA A 78 -35.43 -4.19 9.45
N VAL A 79 -34.82 -4.24 10.63
CA VAL A 79 -35.49 -4.20 11.94
C VAL A 79 -35.30 -2.84 12.62
N SER A 80 -36.36 -2.38 13.29
CA SER A 80 -36.40 -1.14 14.05
C SER A 80 -37.47 -1.24 15.14
N GLY A 81 -37.06 -1.50 16.38
CA GLY A 81 -37.99 -1.79 17.47
C GLY A 81 -38.85 -3.03 17.17
N ASN A 82 -40.16 -2.85 17.10
CA ASN A 82 -41.10 -3.94 16.79
C ASN A 82 -41.40 -4.10 15.30
N ASP A 83 -40.90 -3.20 14.45
CA ASP A 83 -41.18 -3.22 13.02
C ASP A 83 -40.09 -3.99 12.26
N ILE A 84 -40.52 -4.85 11.34
CA ILE A 84 -39.65 -5.57 10.40
C ILE A 84 -40.11 -5.31 8.96
N GLU A 85 -39.16 -4.99 8.10
CA GLU A 85 -39.36 -4.91 6.66
C GLU A 85 -38.52 -5.99 5.99
N ILE A 86 -39.15 -6.80 5.15
CA ILE A 86 -38.49 -7.79 4.31
C ILE A 86 -38.30 -7.18 2.94
N ARG A 87 -37.11 -7.26 2.37
CA ARG A 87 -36.86 -6.85 0.98
C ARG A 87 -36.36 -8.01 0.15
N VAL A 88 -36.72 -8.01 -1.12
CA VAL A 88 -36.15 -8.89 -2.15
C VAL A 88 -35.56 -8.00 -3.22
N LEU A 89 -34.25 -8.05 -3.40
CA LEU A 89 -33.50 -7.42 -4.49
C LEU A 89 -33.29 -8.47 -5.58
N LEU A 90 -33.52 -8.13 -6.85
CA LEU A 90 -33.30 -9.04 -7.97
C LEU A 90 -32.81 -8.34 -9.23
N GLU A 91 -32.18 -9.11 -10.09
CA GLU A 91 -31.76 -8.72 -11.45
C GLU A 91 -32.64 -9.45 -12.45
N ALA A 92 -33.43 -8.72 -13.24
CA ALA A 92 -34.22 -9.31 -14.31
C ALA A 92 -33.30 -10.02 -15.32
N GLN A 93 -33.55 -11.31 -15.57
CA GLN A 93 -32.67 -12.12 -16.40
C GLN A 93 -33.08 -12.10 -17.88
N ALA A 94 -32.09 -12.21 -18.77
CA ALA A 94 -32.27 -12.24 -20.23
C ALA A 94 -31.70 -13.53 -20.84
N GLN A 95 -32.19 -13.92 -22.03
CA GLN A 95 -31.71 -15.13 -22.73
C GLN A 95 -30.34 -14.92 -23.41
N ILE A 96 -30.11 -13.71 -23.97
CA ILE A 96 -28.86 -13.32 -24.61
C ILE A 96 -27.99 -12.58 -23.58
N ARG A 97 -26.69 -12.87 -23.57
CA ARG A 97 -25.76 -12.49 -22.49
C ARG A 97 -25.14 -11.09 -22.68
N GLN A 98 -25.81 -10.15 -23.33
CA GLN A 98 -25.34 -8.77 -23.43
C GLN A 98 -26.07 -7.87 -22.44
N LEU A 99 -25.38 -6.91 -21.83
CA LEU A 99 -26.00 -6.02 -20.84
C LEU A 99 -27.15 -5.17 -21.39
N SER A 100 -27.20 -4.94 -22.70
CA SER A 100 -28.35 -4.32 -23.37
C SER A 100 -29.63 -5.16 -23.23
N ASP A 101 -29.52 -6.48 -23.21
CA ASP A 101 -30.66 -7.38 -23.02
C ASP A 101 -31.14 -7.37 -21.57
N PHE A 102 -30.21 -7.31 -20.61
CA PHE A 102 -30.53 -7.12 -19.18
C PHE A 102 -31.17 -5.75 -18.92
N TRP A 103 -30.70 -4.71 -19.61
CA TRP A 103 -31.33 -3.38 -19.58
C TRP A 103 -32.77 -3.44 -20.10
N ALA A 104 -33.00 -4.09 -21.25
CA ALA A 104 -34.34 -4.29 -21.81
C ALA A 104 -35.25 -5.10 -20.88
N ALA A 105 -34.74 -6.17 -20.26
CA ALA A 105 -35.46 -6.97 -19.28
C ALA A 105 -35.86 -6.15 -18.05
N GLY A 106 -34.95 -5.31 -17.54
CA GLY A 106 -35.21 -4.40 -16.44
C GLY A 106 -36.24 -3.31 -16.80
N CYS A 107 -36.19 -2.75 -18.01
CA CYS A 107 -37.22 -1.84 -18.52
C CYS A 107 -38.60 -2.51 -18.64
N ALA A 108 -38.66 -3.77 -19.07
CA ALA A 108 -39.90 -4.54 -19.11
C ALA A 108 -40.47 -4.76 -17.69
N LEU A 109 -39.60 -5.03 -16.71
CA LEU A 109 -39.99 -5.12 -15.31
C LEU A 109 -40.49 -3.77 -14.75
N ASN A 110 -39.85 -2.64 -15.09
CA ASN A 110 -40.38 -1.31 -14.76
C ASN A 110 -41.82 -1.14 -15.27
N ALA A 111 -42.06 -1.46 -16.55
CA ALA A 111 -43.39 -1.34 -17.15
C ALA A 111 -44.43 -2.29 -16.52
N LEU A 112 -44.03 -3.46 -16.03
CA LEU A 112 -44.89 -4.34 -15.25
C LEU A 112 -45.24 -3.69 -13.91
N LEU A 113 -44.24 -3.19 -13.17
CA LEU A 113 -44.43 -2.59 -11.85
C LEU A 113 -45.32 -1.36 -11.90
N ALA A 114 -45.14 -0.50 -12.89
CA ALA A 114 -45.99 0.67 -13.11
C ALA A 114 -47.44 0.28 -13.42
N ARG A 115 -47.66 -0.68 -14.33
CA ARG A 115 -49.01 -1.09 -14.74
C ARG A 115 -49.76 -1.85 -13.65
N ARG A 116 -49.09 -2.72 -12.91
CA ARG A 116 -49.72 -3.63 -11.95
C ARG A 116 -49.78 -3.08 -10.52
N TYR A 117 -48.77 -2.33 -10.11
CA TYR A 117 -48.64 -1.83 -8.73
C TYR A 117 -48.56 -0.31 -8.62
N GLY A 118 -48.66 0.41 -9.74
CA GLY A 118 -48.65 1.88 -9.72
C GLY A 118 -47.28 2.49 -9.39
N ALA A 119 -46.18 1.74 -9.60
CA ALA A 119 -44.83 2.27 -9.41
C ALA A 119 -44.60 3.51 -10.32
N ASP A 120 -43.97 4.54 -9.77
CA ASP A 120 -43.70 5.79 -10.50
C ASP A 120 -42.36 5.73 -11.22
N LEU A 121 -42.39 5.85 -12.55
CA LEU A 121 -41.21 5.77 -13.41
C LEU A 121 -40.74 7.14 -13.92
N GLN A 122 -41.48 8.22 -13.66
CA GLN A 122 -41.23 9.53 -14.28
C GLN A 122 -39.77 10.00 -14.05
N ARG A 123 -39.26 9.78 -12.84
CA ARG A 123 -37.87 10.12 -12.47
C ARG A 123 -36.84 9.27 -13.19
N PHE A 124 -37.10 7.97 -13.34
CA PHE A 124 -36.22 7.07 -14.08
C PHE A 124 -36.19 7.46 -15.57
N GLU A 125 -37.34 7.71 -16.18
CA GLU A 125 -37.46 8.07 -17.60
C GLU A 125 -36.65 9.32 -17.97
N GLN A 126 -36.54 10.30 -17.06
CA GLN A 126 -35.73 11.51 -17.26
C GLN A 126 -34.22 11.25 -17.34
N ILE A 127 -33.73 10.19 -16.69
CA ILE A 127 -32.30 9.90 -16.54
C ILE A 127 -31.86 8.60 -17.22
N ALA A 128 -32.79 7.79 -17.72
CA ALA A 128 -32.55 6.42 -18.17
C ALA A 128 -31.40 6.33 -19.19
N GLU A 129 -31.36 7.22 -20.17
CA GLU A 129 -30.32 7.25 -21.21
C GLU A 129 -28.90 7.38 -20.63
N LEU A 130 -28.73 8.05 -19.48
CA LEU A 130 -27.42 8.27 -18.87
C LEU A 130 -26.81 6.96 -18.34
N PHE A 131 -27.68 6.04 -17.91
CA PHE A 131 -27.31 4.80 -17.22
C PHE A 131 -27.42 3.56 -18.10
N GLU A 132 -27.80 3.70 -19.37
CA GLU A 132 -27.81 2.58 -20.32
C GLU A 132 -26.38 2.02 -20.49
N PRO A 133 -26.17 0.71 -20.23
CA PRO A 133 -24.84 0.13 -20.14
C PRO A 133 -24.13 0.06 -21.50
N ARG A 134 -22.85 0.44 -21.50
CA ARG A 134 -21.92 0.24 -22.62
C ARG A 134 -20.97 -0.93 -22.36
N ALA A 135 -20.18 -1.29 -23.38
CA ALA A 135 -19.15 -2.32 -23.25
C ALA A 135 -18.22 -2.00 -22.06
N GLY A 136 -18.01 -3.00 -21.19
CA GLY A 136 -17.18 -2.88 -19.98
C GLY A 136 -17.94 -2.57 -18.68
N ALA A 137 -19.24 -2.27 -18.74
CA ALA A 137 -20.08 -2.21 -17.54
C ALA A 137 -20.24 -3.60 -16.89
N ARG A 138 -20.52 -3.63 -15.58
CA ARG A 138 -20.68 -4.88 -14.80
C ARG A 138 -22.12 -5.40 -14.76
N TYR A 139 -23.07 -4.50 -14.52
CA TYR A 139 -24.50 -4.80 -14.45
C TYR A 139 -25.32 -3.65 -15.06
N ALA A 140 -26.59 -3.93 -15.38
CA ALA A 140 -27.51 -2.98 -16.00
C ALA A 140 -28.37 -2.27 -14.93
N MET A 141 -29.34 -2.97 -14.36
CA MET A 141 -30.22 -2.45 -13.31
C MET A 141 -30.79 -3.58 -12.45
N TRP A 142 -31.12 -3.26 -11.20
CA TRP A 142 -31.74 -4.18 -10.24
C TRP A 142 -32.99 -3.56 -9.62
N HIS A 143 -33.90 -4.41 -9.15
CA HIS A 143 -35.18 -4.02 -8.58
C HIS A 143 -35.31 -4.58 -7.18
N ALA A 144 -35.77 -3.77 -6.23
CA ALA A 144 -36.14 -4.26 -4.91
C ALA A 144 -37.63 -4.07 -4.64
N ALA A 145 -38.30 -5.10 -4.14
CA ALA A 145 -39.63 -5.02 -3.53
C ALA A 145 -39.48 -5.05 -2.01
N CYS A 146 -40.18 -4.14 -1.32
CA CYS A 146 -40.14 -4.01 0.13
C CYS A 146 -41.52 -4.34 0.72
N PHE A 147 -41.58 -5.23 1.70
CA PHE A 147 -42.80 -5.73 2.31
C PHE A 147 -42.82 -5.42 3.81
N THR A 148 -43.96 -4.96 4.30
CA THR A 148 -44.21 -4.68 5.72
C THR A 148 -45.55 -5.26 6.15
N GLU A 149 -45.83 -5.25 7.45
CA GLU A 149 -47.14 -5.67 7.96
C GLU A 149 -48.26 -4.66 7.67
N ARG A 150 -47.92 -3.37 7.51
CA ARG A 150 -48.88 -2.26 7.55
C ARG A 150 -49.19 -1.67 6.17
N ALA A 151 -48.20 -1.60 5.28
CA ALA A 151 -48.32 -0.93 3.99
C ALA A 151 -48.29 -1.93 2.82
N ASP A 152 -48.80 -1.48 1.67
CA ASP A 152 -48.61 -2.16 0.39
C ASP A 152 -47.12 -2.21 0.00
N PRO A 153 -46.73 -3.13 -0.90
CA PRO A 153 -45.35 -3.24 -1.35
C PRO A 153 -44.86 -1.95 -1.98
N THR A 154 -43.62 -1.58 -1.68
CA THR A 154 -42.94 -0.46 -2.35
C THR A 154 -41.74 -0.94 -3.14
N PHE A 155 -41.40 -0.21 -4.19
CA PHE A 155 -40.39 -0.62 -5.16
C PHE A 155 -39.24 0.36 -5.24
N LYS A 156 -38.03 -0.18 -5.48
CA LYS A 156 -36.82 0.61 -5.68
C LYS A 156 -36.10 0.10 -6.90
N LEU A 157 -35.46 1.02 -7.60
CA LEU A 157 -34.62 0.75 -8.74
C LEU A 157 -33.18 1.09 -8.39
N TYR A 158 -32.23 0.22 -8.74
CA TYR A 158 -30.80 0.42 -8.59
C TYR A 158 -30.17 0.38 -9.98
N ILE A 159 -29.49 1.45 -10.37
CA ILE A 159 -28.86 1.60 -11.69
C ILE A 159 -27.35 1.87 -11.53
N ASN A 160 -26.59 1.42 -12.53
CA ASN A 160 -25.13 1.42 -12.48
C ASN A 160 -24.54 2.80 -12.82
N PRO A 161 -23.99 3.57 -11.86
CA PRO A 161 -23.38 4.86 -12.17
C PRO A 161 -22.12 4.71 -13.05
N GLN A 162 -21.53 3.52 -13.11
CA GLN A 162 -20.37 3.18 -13.94
C GLN A 162 -20.77 2.56 -15.29
N ALA A 163 -22.04 2.69 -15.71
CA ALA A 163 -22.56 2.13 -16.97
C ALA A 163 -21.75 2.53 -18.21
N ARG A 164 -20.99 3.62 -18.15
CA ARG A 164 -20.15 4.13 -19.23
C ARG A 164 -18.66 4.20 -18.87
N GLY A 165 -18.23 3.55 -17.78
CA GLY A 165 -16.87 3.66 -17.23
C GLY A 165 -16.86 4.33 -15.85
N ARG A 166 -15.88 3.95 -15.01
CA ARG A 166 -15.77 4.41 -13.61
C ARG A 166 -15.41 5.89 -13.52
N GLU A 167 -14.60 6.37 -14.45
CA GLU A 167 -14.17 7.76 -14.62
C GLU A 167 -15.32 8.70 -14.96
N HIS A 168 -16.38 8.20 -15.61
CA HIS A 168 -17.55 8.98 -15.99
C HIS A 168 -18.64 9.02 -14.91
N ALA A 169 -18.55 8.17 -13.89
CA ALA A 169 -19.59 8.02 -12.88
C ALA A 169 -19.94 9.32 -12.13
N PRO A 170 -18.97 10.17 -11.70
CA PRO A 170 -19.31 11.43 -11.04
C PRO A 170 -20.11 12.38 -11.94
N ALA A 171 -19.75 12.47 -13.23
CA ALA A 171 -20.46 13.32 -14.19
C ALA A 171 -21.87 12.80 -14.48
N ILE A 172 -22.03 11.47 -14.63
CA ILE A 172 -23.33 10.83 -14.83
C ILE A 172 -24.26 11.08 -13.63
N VAL A 173 -23.76 10.88 -12.41
CA VAL A 173 -24.54 11.13 -11.19
C VAL A 173 -24.88 12.62 -11.04
N ALA A 174 -23.94 13.53 -11.35
CA ALA A 174 -24.20 14.96 -11.32
C ALA A 174 -25.33 15.35 -12.26
N GLU A 175 -25.24 14.93 -13.53
CA GLU A 175 -26.24 15.21 -14.56
C GLU A 175 -27.60 14.61 -14.19
N ALA A 176 -27.63 13.38 -13.67
CA ALA A 176 -28.86 12.74 -13.22
C ALA A 176 -29.56 13.55 -12.11
N LEU A 177 -28.81 14.01 -11.11
CA LEU A 177 -29.35 14.83 -10.03
C LEU A 177 -29.86 16.19 -10.52
N VAL A 178 -29.15 16.83 -11.46
CA VAL A 178 -29.60 18.08 -12.08
C VAL A 178 -30.93 17.88 -12.82
N ARG A 179 -31.06 16.82 -13.63
CA ARG A 179 -32.30 16.51 -14.35
C ARG A 179 -33.48 16.22 -13.41
N LEU A 180 -33.19 15.62 -12.26
CA LEU A 180 -34.17 15.36 -11.20
C LEU A 180 -34.50 16.58 -10.33
N GLY A 181 -33.98 17.78 -10.65
CA GLY A 181 -34.31 19.02 -9.95
C GLY A 181 -33.57 19.26 -8.63
N PHE A 182 -32.48 18.54 -8.35
CA PHE A 182 -31.68 18.77 -7.15
C PHE A 182 -30.82 20.02 -7.28
N SER A 183 -30.63 20.72 -6.15
CA SER A 183 -29.82 21.94 -6.10
C SER A 183 -28.34 21.66 -6.40
N SER A 184 -27.61 22.70 -6.80
CA SER A 184 -26.16 22.59 -7.02
C SER A 184 -25.39 22.13 -5.78
N GLU A 185 -25.89 22.45 -4.58
CA GLU A 185 -25.26 22.00 -3.33
C GLU A 185 -25.48 20.51 -3.10
N ALA A 186 -26.71 20.01 -3.30
CA ALA A 186 -26.99 18.57 -3.22
C ALA A 186 -26.14 17.78 -4.25
N VAL A 187 -26.00 18.30 -5.47
CA VAL A 187 -25.16 17.71 -6.53
C VAL A 187 -23.69 17.64 -6.10
N LYS A 188 -23.13 18.74 -5.56
CA LYS A 188 -21.75 18.77 -5.06
C LYS A 188 -21.54 17.75 -3.94
N VAL A 189 -22.44 17.71 -2.97
CA VAL A 189 -22.36 16.78 -1.84
C VAL A 189 -22.46 15.32 -2.30
N ALA A 190 -23.30 15.01 -3.29
CA ALA A 190 -23.51 13.66 -3.80
C ALA A 190 -22.37 13.15 -4.71
N THR A 191 -21.56 14.05 -5.28
CA THR A 191 -20.51 13.69 -6.26
C THR A 191 -19.11 13.85 -5.70
N ALA A 192 -18.95 14.53 -4.55
CA ALA A 192 -17.68 14.67 -3.87
C ALA A 192 -17.18 13.31 -3.33
N LEU A 193 -16.17 12.75 -3.98
CA LEU A 193 -15.49 11.52 -3.54
C LEU A 193 -14.38 11.85 -2.55
N ARG A 194 -14.32 11.11 -1.45
CA ARG A 194 -13.14 11.09 -0.56
C ARG A 194 -12.02 10.25 -1.19
N PRO A 195 -10.75 10.41 -0.79
CA PRO A 195 -9.66 9.54 -1.26
C PRO A 195 -10.05 8.07 -1.11
N GLY A 196 -9.74 7.23 -2.11
CA GLY A 196 -10.12 5.80 -2.14
C GLY A 196 -11.63 5.51 -2.26
N GLY A 197 -12.47 6.53 -2.46
CA GLY A 197 -13.92 6.39 -2.61
C GLY A 197 -14.35 6.17 -4.07
N THR A 198 -15.41 5.39 -4.28
CA THR A 198 -16.02 5.19 -5.62
C THR A 198 -17.53 5.18 -5.57
N LEU A 199 -18.19 5.62 -6.65
CA LEU A 199 -19.64 5.52 -6.80
C LEU A 199 -20.03 4.10 -7.17
N LYS A 200 -20.84 3.45 -6.34
CA LYS A 200 -21.19 2.03 -6.47
C LYS A 200 -22.59 1.80 -7.06
N PHE A 201 -23.59 2.50 -6.52
CA PHE A 201 -25.00 2.38 -6.90
C PHE A 201 -25.66 3.76 -6.93
N PHE A 202 -26.58 3.95 -7.87
CA PHE A 202 -27.54 5.06 -7.84
C PHE A 202 -28.94 4.46 -7.73
N ALA A 203 -29.70 4.81 -6.71
CA ALA A 203 -31.00 4.19 -6.46
C ALA A 203 -32.15 5.20 -6.36
N LEU A 204 -33.30 4.81 -6.89
CA LEU A 204 -34.55 5.56 -6.88
C LEU A 204 -35.63 4.79 -6.11
N ASP A 205 -36.34 5.47 -5.22
CA ASP A 205 -37.63 4.98 -4.75
C ASP A 205 -38.68 5.23 -5.86
N LEU A 206 -39.43 4.20 -6.29
CA LEU A 206 -40.44 4.27 -7.35
C LEU A 206 -41.83 4.65 -6.78
N GLU A 207 -41.84 5.65 -5.92
CA GLU A 207 -43.03 6.16 -5.22
C GLU A 207 -43.32 7.60 -5.66
N ARG A 208 -44.60 8.01 -5.62
CA ARG A 208 -45.00 9.38 -5.95
C ARG A 208 -44.78 10.33 -4.77
N GLY A 209 -44.45 11.58 -5.10
CA GLY A 209 -44.51 12.71 -4.18
C GLY A 209 -43.15 13.08 -3.57
N SER A 210 -43.16 14.15 -2.78
CA SER A 210 -41.97 14.81 -2.26
C SER A 210 -41.14 13.97 -1.28
N ASN A 211 -41.58 12.78 -0.89
CA ASN A 211 -40.83 11.88 -0.01
C ASN A 211 -40.01 10.82 -0.79
N ALA A 212 -40.11 10.78 -2.12
CA ALA A 212 -39.38 9.83 -2.95
C ALA A 212 -37.89 10.17 -2.96
N ARG A 213 -37.04 9.23 -2.55
CA ARG A 213 -35.60 9.50 -2.35
C ARG A 213 -34.74 9.05 -3.53
N VAL A 214 -33.67 9.79 -3.76
CA VAL A 214 -32.47 9.32 -4.46
C VAL A 214 -31.45 8.88 -3.43
N LYS A 215 -30.79 7.74 -3.64
CA LYS A 215 -29.70 7.26 -2.79
C LYS A 215 -28.45 7.06 -3.62
N VAL A 216 -27.36 7.69 -3.20
CA VAL A 216 -26.05 7.57 -3.84
C VAL A 216 -25.14 6.76 -2.94
N TYR A 217 -24.62 5.65 -3.45
CA TYR A 217 -23.81 4.70 -2.70
C TYR A 217 -22.33 4.86 -3.03
N TYR A 218 -21.50 4.79 -2.01
CA TYR A 218 -20.04 4.92 -2.09
C TYR A 218 -19.38 3.69 -1.52
N ALA A 219 -18.41 3.10 -2.24
CA ALA A 219 -17.49 2.12 -1.67
C ALA A 219 -16.20 2.82 -1.21
N HIS A 220 -15.69 2.39 -0.06
CA HIS A 220 -14.53 3.00 0.60
C HIS A 220 -13.39 1.98 0.71
N ASP A 221 -12.49 1.98 -0.26
CA ASP A 221 -11.37 1.03 -0.32
C ASP A 221 -10.32 1.36 0.76
N GLY A 222 -9.96 0.36 1.57
CA GLY A 222 -8.93 0.49 2.63
C GLY A 222 -9.24 1.59 3.65
N ALA A 223 -10.53 1.88 3.89
CA ALA A 223 -10.94 2.94 4.79
C ALA A 223 -10.91 2.51 6.25
N ASP A 224 -10.56 3.46 7.12
CA ASP A 224 -10.68 3.30 8.56
C ASP A 224 -12.05 3.80 9.08
N ARG A 225 -12.32 3.56 10.36
CA ARG A 225 -13.58 4.00 11.00
C ARG A 225 -13.81 5.50 10.78
N ARG A 226 -12.77 6.31 10.96
CA ARG A 226 -12.83 7.78 10.86
C ARG A 226 -13.24 8.24 9.46
N ARG A 227 -12.75 7.60 8.40
CA ARG A 227 -13.10 7.92 7.01
C ARG A 227 -14.56 7.61 6.71
N ILE A 228 -15.09 6.49 7.21
CA ILE A 228 -16.51 6.15 7.05
C ILE A 228 -17.40 7.15 7.80
N GLU A 229 -17.05 7.46 9.05
CA GLU A 229 -17.77 8.45 9.86
C GLU A 229 -17.71 9.86 9.23
N ALA A 230 -16.59 10.24 8.63
CA ALA A 230 -16.47 11.50 7.89
C ALA A 230 -17.37 11.53 6.65
N GLU A 231 -17.63 10.41 5.99
CA GLU A 231 -18.62 10.37 4.91
C GLU A 231 -20.03 10.59 5.44
N LEU A 232 -20.37 9.92 6.54
CA LEU A 232 -21.69 10.04 7.18
C LEU A 232 -21.91 11.39 7.87
N SER A 233 -20.85 12.13 8.20
CA SER A 233 -20.94 13.47 8.78
C SER A 233 -21.54 14.51 7.82
N ARG A 234 -21.74 14.17 6.54
CA ARG A 234 -22.49 14.99 5.58
C ARG A 234 -24.00 15.03 5.91
N VAL A 235 -24.49 14.05 6.67
CA VAL A 235 -25.88 14.00 7.14
C VAL A 235 -26.04 14.94 8.34
N PRO A 236 -26.96 15.92 8.27
CA PRO A 236 -27.23 16.80 9.41
C PRO A 236 -27.59 16.01 10.67
N GLY A 237 -26.96 16.34 11.79
CA GLY A 237 -27.20 15.68 13.08
C GLY A 237 -26.52 14.32 13.25
N PHE A 238 -25.61 13.92 12.36
CA PHE A 238 -24.78 12.73 12.55
C PHE A 238 -23.95 12.82 13.85
N SER A 239 -23.90 11.71 14.60
CA SER A 239 -23.06 11.55 15.78
C SER A 239 -22.34 10.21 15.71
N ALA A 240 -21.02 10.21 15.90
CA ALA A 240 -20.21 8.99 15.92
C ALA A 240 -20.67 8.01 17.02
N ALA A 241 -21.17 8.55 18.14
CA ALA A 241 -21.73 7.75 19.24
C ALA A 241 -22.91 6.86 18.80
N ALA A 242 -23.65 7.26 17.76
CA ALA A 242 -24.75 6.46 17.22
C ALA A 242 -24.27 5.15 16.56
N LEU A 243 -23.00 5.08 16.15
CA LEU A 243 -22.37 3.90 15.57
C LEU A 243 -21.39 3.19 16.52
N GLU A 244 -21.24 3.66 17.76
CA GLU A 244 -20.25 3.09 18.68
C GLU A 244 -20.45 1.57 18.88
N THR A 245 -21.68 1.16 19.19
CA THR A 245 -22.02 -0.26 19.31
C THR A 245 -21.80 -1.02 18.01
N PHE A 246 -22.13 -0.41 16.86
CA PHE A 246 -21.91 -1.02 15.55
C PHE A 246 -20.43 -1.31 15.32
N TRP A 247 -19.56 -0.33 15.55
CA TRP A 247 -18.13 -0.47 15.37
C TRP A 247 -17.48 -1.47 16.33
N ASN A 248 -18.02 -1.57 17.54
CA ASN A 248 -17.49 -2.50 18.54
C ASN A 248 -17.83 -3.97 18.24
N VAL A 249 -18.95 -4.24 17.56
CA VAL A 249 -19.45 -5.62 17.42
C VAL A 249 -19.45 -6.15 16.00
N ILE A 250 -19.67 -5.30 14.98
CA ILE A 250 -19.87 -5.76 13.59
C ILE A 250 -18.53 -6.06 12.88
N PRO A 251 -17.56 -5.14 12.83
CA PRO A 251 -16.24 -5.44 12.27
C PRO A 251 -15.48 -6.50 13.07
N ASN A 252 -15.53 -6.41 14.41
CA ASN A 252 -14.76 -7.26 15.33
C ASN A 252 -13.25 -7.30 15.04
N GLN A 253 -12.69 -6.20 14.53
CA GLN A 253 -11.27 -6.03 14.22
C GLN A 253 -10.91 -4.54 14.17
N ASP A 254 -9.61 -4.24 14.27
CA ASP A 254 -9.08 -2.88 14.13
C ASP A 254 -9.13 -2.41 12.65
N ASP A 255 -9.18 -1.09 12.45
CA ASP A 255 -9.04 -0.46 11.15
C ASP A 255 -7.56 -0.37 10.69
N PRO A 256 -7.27 -0.15 9.38
CA PRO A 256 -8.20 -0.03 8.25
C PRO A 256 -8.84 -1.35 7.81
N PHE A 257 -10.04 -1.25 7.23
CA PHE A 257 -10.77 -2.40 6.68
C PHE A 257 -10.23 -2.75 5.28
N VAL A 258 -9.34 -3.76 5.22
CA VAL A 258 -8.57 -4.14 4.01
C VAL A 258 -9.23 -5.22 3.13
N GLY A 259 -10.37 -5.76 3.55
CA GLY A 259 -11.14 -6.75 2.78
C GLY A 259 -12.08 -6.08 1.78
N LEU A 260 -13.26 -6.67 1.57
CA LEU A 260 -14.35 -6.06 0.80
C LEU A 260 -14.64 -4.66 1.35
N PRO A 261 -14.79 -3.65 0.46
CA PRO A 261 -14.89 -2.27 0.89
C PRO A 261 -16.19 -2.04 1.66
N VAL A 262 -16.07 -1.36 2.79
CA VAL A 262 -17.22 -0.81 3.51
C VAL A 262 -17.94 0.14 2.55
N THR A 263 -19.26 0.00 2.46
CA THR A 263 -20.10 0.84 1.61
C THR A 263 -20.89 1.80 2.49
N THR A 264 -21.14 3.02 2.01
CA THR A 264 -22.15 3.91 2.61
C THR A 264 -23.15 4.33 1.54
N TYR A 265 -24.30 4.84 1.94
CA TYR A 265 -25.08 5.70 1.06
C TYR A 265 -25.50 6.97 1.76
N LEU A 266 -25.77 8.00 0.96
CA LEU A 266 -26.44 9.23 1.35
C LEU A 266 -27.78 9.31 0.62
N SER A 267 -28.84 9.62 1.37
CA SER A 267 -30.20 9.73 0.85
C SER A 267 -30.59 11.19 0.69
N PHE A 268 -31.12 11.55 -0.48
CA PHE A 268 -31.56 12.89 -0.82
C PHE A 268 -33.04 12.88 -1.17
N THR A 269 -33.72 13.94 -0.78
CA THR A 269 -35.12 14.18 -1.08
C THR A 269 -35.22 15.49 -1.85
N GLU A 270 -36.17 15.59 -2.79
CA GLU A 270 -36.32 16.79 -3.60
C GLU A 270 -36.58 18.02 -2.70
N GLY A 271 -35.86 19.12 -2.97
CA GLY A 271 -35.90 20.35 -2.16
C GLY A 271 -34.87 20.44 -1.03
N ASP A 272 -34.19 19.34 -0.67
CA ASP A 272 -33.13 19.35 0.34
C ASP A 272 -31.74 19.59 -0.28
N ASP A 273 -31.00 20.57 0.24
CA ASP A 273 -29.60 20.83 -0.13
C ASP A 273 -28.60 19.82 0.48
N ARG A 274 -29.05 19.02 1.44
CA ARG A 274 -28.22 18.09 2.22
C ARG A 274 -28.91 16.73 2.33
N PRO A 275 -28.15 15.64 2.52
CA PRO A 275 -28.74 14.32 2.64
C PRO A 275 -29.55 14.19 3.94
N THR A 276 -30.74 13.61 3.86
CA THR A 276 -31.68 13.44 4.98
C THR A 276 -31.29 12.29 5.92
N SER A 277 -30.63 11.27 5.37
CA SER A 277 -30.13 10.13 6.14
C SER A 277 -28.93 9.51 5.46
N GLY A 278 -28.17 8.74 6.22
CA GLY A 278 -27.05 7.94 5.72
C GLY A 278 -27.09 6.54 6.29
N ILE A 279 -26.26 5.66 5.75
CA ILE A 279 -26.09 4.30 6.25
C ILE A 279 -24.64 3.88 6.14
N VAL A 280 -24.18 3.06 7.08
CA VAL A 280 -23.00 2.22 6.89
C VAL A 280 -23.46 0.82 6.51
N HIS A 281 -22.88 0.24 5.46
CA HIS A 281 -23.04 -1.13 4.98
C HIS A 281 -21.71 -1.87 5.10
N PHE A 282 -21.60 -2.74 6.10
CA PHE A 282 -20.38 -3.48 6.38
C PHE A 282 -20.45 -4.90 5.79
N PRO A 283 -19.52 -5.32 4.90
CA PRO A 283 -19.55 -6.65 4.27
C PRO A 283 -19.06 -7.73 5.23
N VAL A 284 -19.86 -8.06 6.26
CA VAL A 284 -19.50 -8.96 7.35
C VAL A 284 -18.98 -10.33 6.92
N ARG A 285 -19.43 -10.85 5.77
CA ARG A 285 -18.95 -12.12 5.21
C ARG A 285 -17.45 -12.15 4.91
N ASP A 286 -16.84 -10.97 4.75
CA ASP A 286 -15.40 -10.85 4.52
C ASP A 286 -14.58 -10.71 5.80
N TYR A 287 -15.27 -10.55 6.93
CA TYR A 287 -14.68 -10.22 8.23
C TYR A 287 -15.15 -11.17 9.35
N ALA A 288 -15.77 -12.29 9.01
CA ALA A 288 -16.27 -13.30 9.95
C ALA A 288 -15.97 -14.71 9.44
N ASP A 289 -15.76 -15.63 10.38
CA ASP A 289 -15.34 -17.01 10.13
C ASP A 289 -16.44 -17.82 9.46
N ASP A 290 -17.65 -17.64 9.98
CA ASP A 290 -18.85 -18.32 9.55
C ASP A 290 -20.07 -17.46 9.88
N ASP A 291 -21.24 -17.88 9.40
CA ASP A 291 -22.48 -17.15 9.66
C ASP A 291 -22.96 -17.25 11.11
N GLN A 292 -22.44 -18.20 11.91
CA GLN A 292 -22.77 -18.29 13.33
C GLN A 292 -22.08 -17.17 14.12
N GLU A 293 -20.85 -16.83 13.75
CA GLU A 293 -20.15 -15.66 14.26
C GLU A 293 -20.88 -14.38 13.86
N VAL A 294 -21.24 -14.22 12.58
CA VAL A 294 -22.02 -13.05 12.13
C VAL A 294 -23.31 -12.93 12.93
N ARG A 295 -24.01 -14.04 13.16
CA ARG A 295 -25.22 -14.06 14.00
C ARG A 295 -24.95 -13.54 15.39
N ARG A 296 -23.86 -13.98 16.04
CA ARG A 296 -23.49 -13.54 17.39
C ARG A 296 -23.21 -12.04 17.44
N ARG A 297 -22.54 -11.50 16.43
CA ARG A 297 -22.24 -10.06 16.28
C ARG A 297 -23.52 -9.23 16.06
N VAL A 298 -24.41 -9.67 15.18
CA VAL A 298 -25.71 -9.01 14.95
C VAL A 298 -26.57 -9.02 16.21
N MET A 299 -26.63 -10.14 16.94
CA MET A 299 -27.38 -10.24 18.20
C MET A 299 -26.87 -9.27 19.26
N ALA A 300 -25.57 -8.96 19.27
CA ALA A 300 -24.98 -7.97 20.16
C ALA A 300 -25.34 -6.52 19.76
N LEU A 301 -25.60 -6.27 18.47
CA LEU A 301 -26.04 -4.98 17.96
C LEU A 301 -27.55 -4.71 18.18
N LEU A 302 -28.37 -5.76 18.14
CA LEU A 302 -29.84 -5.66 18.27
C LEU A 302 -30.30 -5.54 19.73
N GLU A 303 -31.46 -4.92 19.94
CA GLU A 303 -32.04 -4.65 21.26
C GLU A 303 -33.43 -5.29 21.43
N GLY A 304 -33.75 -5.75 22.64
CA GLY A 304 -35.09 -6.22 23.00
C GLY A 304 -35.70 -7.22 22.01
N THR A 305 -36.88 -6.88 21.49
CA THR A 305 -37.67 -7.68 20.53
C THR A 305 -37.02 -7.84 19.16
N GLU A 306 -36.07 -6.96 18.77
CA GLU A 306 -35.35 -7.03 17.50
C GLU A 306 -34.55 -8.34 17.40
N ARG A 307 -33.96 -8.78 18.51
CA ARG A 307 -33.18 -10.03 18.60
C ARG A 307 -34.03 -11.26 18.27
N GLU A 308 -35.25 -11.30 18.78
CA GLU A 308 -36.18 -12.40 18.54
C GLU A 308 -36.65 -12.42 17.08
N LEU A 309 -36.99 -11.24 16.53
CA LEU A 309 -37.42 -11.10 15.14
C LEU A 309 -36.32 -11.58 14.19
N TYR A 310 -35.10 -11.06 14.37
CA TYR A 310 -33.95 -11.44 13.57
C TYR A 310 -33.61 -12.93 13.72
N SER A 311 -33.54 -13.46 14.95
CA SER A 311 -33.19 -14.87 15.14
C SER A 311 -34.23 -15.82 14.54
N ARG A 312 -35.54 -15.51 14.64
CA ARG A 312 -36.59 -16.31 13.98
C ARG A 312 -36.47 -16.26 12.47
N ALA A 313 -36.27 -15.06 11.91
CA ALA A 313 -36.18 -14.86 10.47
C ALA A 313 -34.94 -15.55 9.88
N LEU A 314 -33.77 -15.43 10.51
CA LEU A 314 -32.56 -16.13 10.09
C LEU A 314 -32.75 -17.65 10.15
N SER A 315 -33.36 -18.18 11.22
CA SER A 315 -33.66 -19.61 11.33
C SER A 315 -34.66 -20.11 10.28
N GLY A 316 -35.60 -19.28 9.85
CA GLY A 316 -36.54 -19.61 8.76
C GLY A 316 -35.92 -19.52 7.36
N PHE A 317 -34.78 -18.84 7.22
CA PHE A 317 -34.09 -18.61 5.95
C PHE A 317 -32.91 -19.57 5.72
N ALA A 318 -32.14 -19.87 6.77
CA ALA A 318 -30.95 -20.72 6.70
C ALA A 318 -31.31 -22.17 6.33
N LYS A 319 -30.68 -22.70 5.27
CA LYS A 319 -30.86 -24.09 4.79
C LYS A 319 -29.80 -25.07 5.32
N ARG A 320 -28.84 -24.57 6.09
CA ARG A 320 -27.71 -25.30 6.68
C ARG A 320 -27.40 -24.78 8.08
N PRO A 321 -26.66 -25.53 8.91
CA PRO A 321 -26.00 -24.96 10.09
C PRO A 321 -25.13 -23.76 9.70
N LEU A 322 -25.11 -22.75 10.57
CA LEU A 322 -24.48 -21.47 10.25
C LEU A 322 -22.95 -21.58 10.28
N GLU A 323 -22.42 -22.48 11.12
CA GLU A 323 -21.00 -22.83 11.24
C GLU A 323 -20.42 -23.62 10.03
N GLU A 324 -21.26 -24.10 9.12
CA GLU A 324 -20.82 -24.87 7.93
C GLU A 324 -20.45 -24.00 6.72
N GLY A 325 -20.52 -22.67 6.84
CA GLY A 325 -20.17 -21.75 5.77
C GLY A 325 -20.23 -20.29 6.17
N VAL A 326 -19.72 -19.43 5.31
CA VAL A 326 -19.87 -17.96 5.43
C VAL A 326 -20.53 -17.39 4.18
N GLY A 327 -21.22 -16.27 4.32
CA GLY A 327 -21.80 -15.54 3.19
C GLY A 327 -23.31 -15.72 3.04
N LEU A 328 -23.96 -16.50 3.91
CA LEU A 328 -25.42 -16.44 4.05
C LEU A 328 -25.82 -15.03 4.48
N GLN A 329 -25.06 -14.40 5.39
CA GLN A 329 -25.26 -13.02 5.83
C GLN A 329 -24.20 -12.13 5.18
N THR A 330 -24.57 -11.45 4.10
CA THR A 330 -23.61 -10.78 3.21
C THR A 330 -23.16 -9.43 3.75
N TYR A 331 -24.10 -8.64 4.25
CA TYR A 331 -23.88 -7.31 4.80
C TYR A 331 -24.69 -7.11 6.08
N VAL A 332 -24.14 -6.32 7.00
CA VAL A 332 -24.89 -5.72 8.12
C VAL A 332 -24.79 -4.22 7.99
N ALA A 333 -25.92 -3.54 8.10
CA ALA A 333 -26.01 -2.11 7.88
C ALA A 333 -26.76 -1.39 9.00
N GLN A 334 -26.35 -0.17 9.31
CA GLN A 334 -27.04 0.68 10.29
C GLN A 334 -27.27 2.09 9.76
N ARG A 335 -28.53 2.53 9.83
CA ARG A 335 -28.94 3.87 9.42
C ARG A 335 -28.59 4.92 10.49
N VAL A 336 -28.18 6.10 10.02
CA VAL A 336 -27.95 7.31 10.81
C VAL A 336 -28.72 8.49 10.23
N GLY A 337 -28.99 9.52 11.05
CA GLY A 337 -29.76 10.70 10.67
C GLY A 337 -31.27 10.52 10.83
N HIS A 338 -32.05 11.13 9.94
CA HIS A 338 -33.50 11.20 10.07
C HIS A 338 -34.18 9.81 10.00
N GLY A 339 -35.20 9.59 10.84
CA GLY A 339 -35.96 8.35 10.92
C GLY A 339 -35.49 7.32 11.95
N GLY A 340 -34.41 7.59 12.69
CA GLY A 340 -33.95 6.78 13.83
C GLY A 340 -33.15 5.53 13.46
N ARG A 341 -32.59 4.87 14.49
CA ARG A 341 -31.76 3.66 14.36
C ARG A 341 -32.54 2.56 13.66
N ARG A 342 -31.94 1.98 12.63
CA ARG A 342 -32.48 0.83 11.91
C ARG A 342 -31.33 -0.05 11.46
N VAL A 343 -31.39 -1.33 11.81
CA VAL A 343 -30.36 -2.32 11.45
C VAL A 343 -30.92 -3.19 10.32
N THR A 344 -30.12 -3.40 9.27
CA THR A 344 -30.48 -4.25 8.15
C THR A 344 -29.45 -5.36 7.97
N VAL A 345 -29.91 -6.61 7.89
CA VAL A 345 -29.07 -7.77 7.56
C VAL A 345 -29.44 -8.25 6.17
N TYR A 346 -28.45 -8.42 5.31
CA TYR A 346 -28.60 -8.88 3.93
C TYR A 346 -28.29 -10.38 3.87
N LEU A 347 -29.12 -11.12 3.13
CA LEU A 347 -29.18 -12.56 3.15
C LEU A 347 -29.09 -13.15 1.74
N SER A 348 -28.02 -13.92 1.48
CA SER A 348 -27.81 -14.64 0.23
C SER A 348 -28.63 -15.94 0.21
N PRO A 349 -29.35 -16.26 -0.89
CA PRO A 349 -30.02 -17.54 -1.05
C PRO A 349 -29.12 -18.78 -1.08
N GLU A 350 -27.81 -18.60 -1.31
CA GLU A 350 -26.82 -19.67 -1.53
C GLU A 350 -27.28 -20.67 -2.61
N GLY A 351 -27.82 -20.15 -3.71
CA GLY A 351 -28.49 -20.93 -4.74
C GLY A 351 -27.54 -21.79 -5.59
N TYR A 352 -26.27 -21.41 -5.69
CA TYR A 352 -25.25 -22.16 -6.43
C TYR A 352 -24.18 -22.75 -5.53
N ARG A 353 -23.73 -21.99 -4.53
CA ARG A 353 -22.58 -22.38 -3.72
C ARG A 353 -22.67 -21.78 -2.33
N VAL A 354 -22.33 -22.60 -1.35
CA VAL A 354 -21.99 -22.17 0.01
C VAL A 354 -20.49 -21.94 0.05
N ALA A 355 -20.03 -20.75 0.42
CA ALA A 355 -18.60 -20.57 0.67
C ALA A 355 -18.25 -21.31 1.97
N PRO A 356 -17.17 -22.10 1.99
CA PRO A 356 -16.79 -22.84 3.18
C PRO A 356 -16.52 -21.86 4.34
N PRO A 357 -16.65 -22.31 5.60
CA PRO A 357 -16.22 -21.52 6.74
C PRO A 357 -14.79 -21.11 6.47
N ARG A 358 -14.48 -19.84 6.69
CA ARG A 358 -13.09 -19.42 6.63
C ARG A 358 -12.41 -20.09 7.81
N ALA A 359 -11.32 -20.81 7.55
CA ALA A 359 -10.48 -21.37 8.62
C ALA A 359 -10.03 -20.21 9.51
N GLN A 360 -10.71 -20.03 10.65
CA GLN A 360 -10.59 -18.85 11.54
C GLN A 360 -10.11 -17.58 10.80
N SER A 361 -10.95 -16.98 9.96
CA SER A 361 -10.75 -15.61 9.44
C SER A 361 -10.82 -14.53 10.52
N GLY A 362 -10.00 -14.65 11.54
CA GLY A 362 -9.69 -13.50 12.34
C GLY A 362 -8.50 -12.79 11.71
N ILE A 363 -8.64 -11.52 11.35
CA ILE A 363 -7.49 -10.61 11.50
C ILE A 363 -7.10 -10.56 13.00
N ALA A 364 -8.06 -10.79 13.91
CA ALA A 364 -7.83 -11.06 15.33
C ALA A 364 -7.26 -12.47 15.64
N SER A 365 -7.72 -13.52 14.94
CA SER A 365 -7.19 -14.90 15.02
C SER A 365 -5.81 -15.02 14.37
N ARG A 366 -5.49 -14.31 13.29
CA ARG A 366 -4.10 -14.22 12.76
C ARG A 366 -3.20 -13.45 13.72
N ARG A 367 -3.73 -12.61 14.60
CA ARG A 367 -2.94 -11.98 15.66
C ARG A 367 -2.60 -13.00 16.74
N ALA A 368 -3.58 -13.78 17.21
CA ALA A 368 -3.36 -14.87 18.18
C ALA A 368 -2.63 -16.10 17.59
N SER A 369 -2.84 -16.41 16.31
CA SER A 369 -2.26 -17.53 15.56
C SER A 369 -0.88 -17.19 15.03
N PHE A 370 -0.61 -15.96 14.57
CA PHE A 370 0.75 -15.59 14.19
C PHE A 370 1.65 -15.46 15.41
N GLU A 371 1.20 -14.82 16.49
CA GLU A 371 1.96 -14.78 17.75
C GLU A 371 2.15 -16.19 18.34
N SER A 372 1.14 -17.06 18.27
CA SER A 372 1.29 -18.48 18.63
C SER A 372 2.20 -19.25 17.67
N THR A 373 2.21 -18.94 16.37
CA THR A 373 3.13 -19.53 15.39
C THR A 373 4.53 -19.08 15.71
N LEU A 374 4.77 -17.78 15.92
CA LEU A 374 6.05 -17.20 16.33
C LEU A 374 6.57 -17.83 17.63
N ALA A 375 5.71 -18.04 18.61
CA ALA A 375 6.07 -18.70 19.87
C ALA A 375 6.40 -20.20 19.72
N ARG A 376 5.94 -20.84 18.64
CA ARG A 376 6.16 -22.26 18.34
C ARG A 376 7.12 -22.49 17.19
N LEU A 377 7.65 -21.42 16.58
CA LEU A 377 8.63 -21.54 15.51
C LEU A 377 9.84 -22.27 16.08
N GLU A 378 10.29 -23.30 15.38
CA GLU A 378 11.63 -23.87 15.57
C GLU A 378 12.67 -22.90 15.00
N PHE A 379 12.73 -21.70 15.58
CA PHE A 379 13.58 -20.61 15.16
C PHE A 379 14.80 -20.59 16.07
N GLY A 380 15.96 -20.82 15.48
CA GLY A 380 17.23 -20.68 16.18
C GLY A 380 17.41 -19.26 16.68
N GLY A 381 17.01 -18.24 15.93
CA GLY A 381 17.21 -16.83 16.27
C GLY A 381 16.36 -16.25 17.41
N GLY A 382 16.44 -14.93 17.55
CA GLY A 382 15.58 -14.18 18.49
C GLY A 382 14.21 -13.89 17.90
N VAL A 383 13.15 -14.09 18.69
CA VAL A 383 11.77 -13.72 18.33
C VAL A 383 11.27 -12.73 19.37
N SER A 384 10.89 -11.53 18.96
CA SER A 384 10.36 -10.51 19.88
C SER A 384 9.04 -9.93 19.40
N THR A 385 8.03 -10.00 20.26
CA THR A 385 6.72 -9.34 20.11
C THR A 385 6.55 -8.18 21.10
N GLU A 386 7.58 -7.90 21.90
CA GLU A 386 7.56 -6.89 22.96
C GLU A 386 7.60 -5.45 22.42
N GLY A 387 7.06 -4.52 23.21
CA GLY A 387 6.94 -3.12 22.81
C GLY A 387 8.27 -2.41 22.55
N ALA A 388 9.34 -2.74 23.28
CA ALA A 388 10.64 -2.08 23.13
C ALA A 388 11.31 -2.41 21.78
N ALA A 389 11.46 -3.69 21.46
CA ALA A 389 12.05 -4.13 20.18
C ALA A 389 11.22 -3.66 18.98
N ARG A 390 9.88 -3.72 19.10
CA ARG A 390 8.97 -3.20 18.07
C ARG A 390 9.08 -1.69 17.90
N GLY A 391 9.21 -0.92 18.98
CA GLY A 391 9.38 0.54 18.94
C GLY A 391 10.73 1.00 18.40
N GLU A 392 11.78 0.17 18.52
CA GLU A 392 13.04 0.41 17.82
C GLU A 392 12.93 0.08 16.32
N ALA A 393 12.34 -1.08 16.00
CA ALA A 393 12.15 -1.53 14.63
C ALA A 393 11.13 -0.68 13.84
N SER A 394 10.23 0.04 14.52
CA SER A 394 9.26 0.94 13.90
C SER A 394 9.86 2.27 13.46
N ARG A 395 11.13 2.55 13.80
CA ARG A 395 11.82 3.78 13.43
C ARG A 395 13.00 3.47 12.51
N ASP A 396 13.52 4.47 11.85
CA ASP A 396 14.79 4.42 11.13
C ASP A 396 15.62 5.66 11.44
N MET A 397 16.79 5.73 10.83
CA MET A 397 17.67 6.89 10.97
C MET A 397 17.01 8.18 10.46
N GLY A 398 16.08 8.15 9.53
CA GLY A 398 15.40 9.36 9.06
C GLY A 398 14.60 10.07 10.14
N GLY A 399 13.94 9.32 11.01
CA GLY A 399 13.08 9.89 12.05
C GLY A 399 11.86 10.66 11.50
N LEU A 400 11.51 10.43 10.23
CA LEU A 400 10.43 11.12 9.51
C LEU A 400 9.11 10.35 9.50
N VAL A 401 9.19 9.03 9.50
CA VAL A 401 8.05 8.12 9.46
C VAL A 401 8.27 7.01 10.48
N SER A 402 7.17 6.52 11.05
CA SER A 402 7.17 5.37 11.95
C SER A 402 6.07 4.41 11.52
N ARG A 403 6.44 3.14 11.29
CA ARG A 403 5.52 2.07 10.92
C ARG A 403 5.64 0.92 11.91
N ALA A 404 4.57 0.58 12.61
CA ALA A 404 4.61 -0.35 13.73
C ALA A 404 4.62 -1.80 13.25
N PRO A 405 5.72 -2.56 13.42
CA PRO A 405 5.71 -3.99 13.13
C PRO A 405 4.95 -4.74 14.24
N ARG A 406 4.43 -5.92 13.88
CA ARG A 406 3.84 -6.88 14.82
C ARG A 406 4.91 -7.66 15.58
N ALA A 407 6.03 -7.96 14.94
CA ALA A 407 7.14 -8.69 15.55
C ALA A 407 8.48 -8.34 14.90
N VAL A 408 9.55 -8.63 15.64
CA VAL A 408 10.94 -8.56 15.17
C VAL A 408 11.54 -9.95 15.26
N LEU A 409 12.06 -10.47 14.14
CA LEU A 409 12.76 -11.76 14.08
C LEU A 409 14.23 -11.52 13.78
N ARG A 410 15.13 -12.13 14.54
CA ARG A 410 16.57 -11.99 14.39
C ARG A 410 17.19 -13.35 14.06
N PRO A 411 17.22 -13.77 12.78
CA PRO A 411 17.70 -15.09 12.36
C PRO A 411 19.18 -15.28 12.71
N ARG A 412 19.56 -16.50 13.12
CA ARG A 412 20.97 -16.89 13.33
C ARG A 412 21.52 -17.77 12.21
N SER A 413 20.66 -18.26 11.31
CA SER A 413 21.03 -19.03 10.13
C SER A 413 20.13 -18.73 8.93
N ILE A 414 20.50 -19.23 7.74
CA ILE A 414 19.69 -19.06 6.53
C ILE A 414 18.38 -19.83 6.68
N GLU A 415 18.41 -20.98 7.36
CA GLU A 415 17.22 -21.79 7.65
C GLU A 415 16.22 -21.01 8.51
N ASP A 416 16.68 -20.26 9.51
CA ASP A 416 15.83 -19.34 10.28
C ASP A 416 15.16 -18.32 9.35
N LEU A 417 15.92 -17.70 8.45
CA LEU A 417 15.36 -16.75 7.49
C LEU A 417 14.28 -17.41 6.60
N GLN A 418 14.50 -18.63 6.12
CA GLN A 418 13.50 -19.38 5.37
C GLN A 418 12.26 -19.72 6.23
N ILE A 419 12.44 -20.04 7.51
CA ILE A 419 11.34 -20.27 8.46
C ILE A 419 10.52 -18.98 8.64
N ALA A 420 11.18 -17.84 8.85
CA ALA A 420 10.52 -16.54 8.98
C ALA A 420 9.68 -16.20 7.74
N VAL A 421 10.26 -16.36 6.55
CA VAL A 421 9.56 -16.08 5.28
C VAL A 421 8.38 -17.03 5.08
N ARG A 422 8.56 -18.34 5.29
CA ARG A 422 7.47 -19.32 5.16
C ARG A 422 6.34 -19.07 6.15
N ALA A 423 6.65 -18.69 7.39
CA ALA A 423 5.64 -18.33 8.39
C ALA A 423 4.87 -17.06 7.99
N CYS A 424 5.58 -16.02 7.54
CA CYS A 424 4.97 -14.78 7.06
C CYS A 424 4.06 -15.06 5.85
N ARG A 425 4.53 -15.84 4.89
CA ARG A 425 3.76 -16.28 3.71
C ARG A 425 2.50 -17.04 4.12
N HIS A 426 2.65 -18.06 4.98
CA HIS A 426 1.54 -18.89 5.43
C HIS A 426 0.40 -18.06 6.06
N HIS A 427 0.74 -16.97 6.75
CA HIS A 427 -0.23 -16.10 7.39
C HIS A 427 -0.60 -14.84 6.59
N GLY A 428 -0.01 -14.64 5.41
CA GLY A 428 -0.17 -13.41 4.61
C GLY A 428 0.29 -12.16 5.34
N VAL A 429 1.34 -12.26 6.15
CA VAL A 429 1.93 -11.14 6.91
C VAL A 429 3.11 -10.60 6.11
N PRO A 430 3.17 -9.28 5.83
CA PRO A 430 4.28 -8.71 5.09
C PRO A 430 5.56 -8.70 5.94
N LEU A 431 6.70 -8.78 5.29
CA LEU A 431 8.02 -8.89 5.90
C LEU A 431 8.97 -7.87 5.27
N VAL A 432 9.80 -7.23 6.07
CA VAL A 432 10.92 -6.40 5.59
C VAL A 432 12.23 -6.85 6.23
N ALA A 433 13.26 -7.03 5.40
CA ALA A 433 14.61 -7.25 5.90
C ALA A 433 15.22 -5.91 6.32
N ARG A 434 15.62 -5.83 7.59
CA ARG A 434 16.26 -4.66 8.18
C ARG A 434 17.72 -4.99 8.46
N GLY A 435 18.62 -4.26 7.81
CA GLY A 435 20.04 -4.23 8.17
C GLY A 435 20.26 -3.41 9.44
N GLN A 436 20.93 -2.27 9.32
CA GLN A 436 21.21 -1.39 10.47
C GLN A 436 20.19 -0.27 10.69
N GLY A 437 19.04 -0.29 10.00
CA GLY A 437 18.00 0.74 10.15
C GLY A 437 18.41 2.13 9.69
N ARG A 438 19.40 2.25 8.80
CA ARG A 438 20.02 3.51 8.34
C ARG A 438 19.30 4.16 7.15
N THR A 439 18.06 3.77 6.89
CA THR A 439 17.22 4.35 5.84
C THR A 439 16.62 5.67 6.32
N PRO A 440 16.39 6.68 5.44
CA PRO A 440 15.89 7.98 5.87
C PRO A 440 14.37 8.13 5.77
N PHE A 441 13.64 7.19 5.16
CA PHE A 441 12.22 7.39 4.85
C PHE A 441 11.40 6.09 4.77
N GLY A 442 11.53 5.23 5.77
CA GLY A 442 10.66 4.07 5.97
C GLY A 442 11.00 2.85 5.12
N GLN A 443 12.09 2.88 4.33
CA GLN A 443 12.41 1.81 3.38
C GLN A 443 12.74 0.46 4.06
N SER A 444 13.09 0.48 5.34
CA SER A 444 13.32 -0.72 6.17
C SER A 444 12.28 -0.88 7.30
N GLN A 445 11.07 -0.35 7.10
CA GLN A 445 9.96 -0.43 8.04
C GLN A 445 8.71 -1.01 7.37
N ILE A 446 7.88 -1.71 8.14
CA ILE A 446 6.63 -2.30 7.64
C ILE A 446 5.51 -2.15 8.67
N GLU A 447 4.37 -1.61 8.23
CA GLU A 447 3.19 -1.45 9.09
C GLU A 447 2.48 -2.80 9.22
N GLY A 448 2.19 -3.21 10.45
CA GLY A 448 1.47 -4.46 10.71
C GLY A 448 2.18 -5.73 10.19
N GLY A 449 3.48 -5.65 9.84
CA GLY A 449 4.26 -6.76 9.32
C GLY A 449 5.31 -7.29 10.30
N VAL A 450 6.29 -8.02 9.77
CA VAL A 450 7.47 -8.47 10.50
C VAL A 450 8.71 -7.75 10.01
N VAL A 451 9.50 -7.25 10.96
CA VAL A 451 10.86 -6.79 10.68
C VAL A 451 11.81 -7.96 10.94
N VAL A 452 12.58 -8.35 9.94
CA VAL A 452 13.68 -9.30 10.11
C VAL A 452 14.97 -8.52 10.35
N ASP A 453 15.44 -8.51 11.59
CA ASP A 453 16.74 -7.95 11.97
C ASP A 453 17.86 -8.87 11.46
N MET A 454 18.41 -8.49 10.31
CA MET A 454 19.48 -9.24 9.65
C MET A 454 20.78 -9.24 10.45
N GLY A 455 20.93 -8.39 11.47
CA GLY A 455 22.13 -8.36 12.33
C GLY A 455 22.36 -9.64 13.15
N GLY A 456 21.42 -10.59 13.14
CA GLY A 456 21.68 -11.96 13.62
C GLY A 456 22.48 -12.83 12.64
N LEU A 457 22.38 -12.56 11.34
CA LEU A 457 23.17 -13.17 10.26
C LEU A 457 24.47 -12.38 10.06
N GLY A 458 25.43 -12.59 10.96
CA GLY A 458 26.63 -11.76 11.10
C GLY A 458 27.96 -12.47 10.89
N SER A 459 28.01 -13.61 10.18
CA SER A 459 29.27 -14.36 10.01
C SER A 459 30.04 -14.00 8.73
N ILE A 460 31.36 -13.99 8.86
CA ILE A 460 32.31 -14.00 7.74
C ILE A 460 32.74 -15.45 7.54
N HIS A 461 32.38 -16.04 6.41
CA HIS A 461 32.55 -17.48 6.15
C HIS A 461 33.92 -17.83 5.59
N SER A 462 34.43 -17.00 4.67
CA SER A 462 35.74 -17.23 4.06
C SER A 462 36.35 -15.94 3.54
N ILE A 463 37.67 -15.82 3.65
CA ILE A 463 38.46 -14.74 3.05
C ILE A 463 39.58 -15.38 2.23
N SER A 464 39.56 -15.15 0.93
CA SER A 464 40.64 -15.48 -0.01
C SER A 464 41.42 -14.21 -0.37
N ASP A 465 42.40 -14.35 -1.26
CA ASP A 465 43.15 -13.27 -1.88
C ASP A 465 42.33 -12.42 -2.85
N ARG A 466 41.18 -12.91 -3.32
CA ARG A 466 40.34 -12.24 -4.34
C ARG A 466 38.90 -12.00 -3.95
N ALA A 467 38.43 -12.63 -2.88
CA ALA A 467 37.03 -12.57 -2.48
C ALA A 467 36.82 -12.81 -0.99
N VAL A 468 35.75 -12.23 -0.47
CA VAL A 468 35.19 -12.53 0.85
C VAL A 468 33.76 -13.00 0.73
N THR A 469 33.39 -14.03 1.49
CA THR A 469 32.01 -14.50 1.61
C THR A 469 31.48 -14.14 2.99
N VAL A 470 30.39 -13.38 3.05
CA VAL A 470 29.81 -12.86 4.29
C VAL A 470 28.29 -12.96 4.28
N ASP A 471 27.70 -13.17 5.45
CA ASP A 471 26.27 -13.00 5.61
C ASP A 471 25.84 -11.54 5.39
N ALA A 472 24.60 -11.35 4.94
CA ALA A 472 24.06 -10.06 4.57
C ALA A 472 23.95 -9.06 5.73
N GLY A 473 23.88 -9.55 6.98
CA GLY A 473 23.84 -8.72 8.19
C GLY A 473 25.19 -8.18 8.62
N VAL A 474 26.30 -8.69 8.07
CA VAL A 474 27.65 -8.21 8.38
C VAL A 474 27.79 -6.74 7.98
N THR A 475 28.39 -5.92 8.85
CA THR A 475 28.69 -4.52 8.54
C THR A 475 29.94 -4.38 7.69
N TRP A 476 30.00 -3.35 6.85
CA TRP A 476 31.21 -3.03 6.08
C TRP A 476 32.42 -2.76 6.97
N HIS A 477 32.21 -2.20 8.17
CA HIS A 477 33.25 -2.09 9.18
C HIS A 477 33.87 -3.44 9.53
N SER A 478 33.05 -4.48 9.73
CA SER A 478 33.51 -5.82 10.06
C SER A 478 34.24 -6.48 8.89
N VAL A 479 33.75 -6.29 7.66
CA VAL A 479 34.43 -6.73 6.43
C VAL A 479 35.80 -6.08 6.32
N LEU A 480 35.88 -4.77 6.48
CA LEU A 480 37.12 -4.01 6.40
C LEU A 480 38.11 -4.46 7.48
N ARG A 481 37.68 -4.59 8.73
CA ARG A 481 38.53 -5.05 9.83
C ARG A 481 39.08 -6.47 9.61
N ALA A 482 38.30 -7.36 8.99
CA ALA A 482 38.73 -8.72 8.73
C ALA A 482 39.67 -8.86 7.52
N THR A 483 39.53 -7.97 6.52
CA THR A 483 40.30 -8.00 5.27
C THR A 483 41.56 -7.13 5.34
N ALA A 484 41.55 -6.06 6.14
CA ALA A 484 42.65 -5.13 6.25
C ALA A 484 43.99 -5.75 6.70
N PRO A 485 44.05 -6.68 7.68
CA PRO A 485 45.30 -7.34 8.07
C PRO A 485 45.93 -8.17 6.94
N ARG A 486 45.16 -8.50 5.89
CA ARG A 486 45.63 -9.22 4.71
C ARG A 486 46.06 -8.29 3.56
N GLY A 487 46.04 -6.97 3.78
CA GLY A 487 46.30 -5.98 2.73
C GLY A 487 45.20 -5.90 1.67
N LEU A 488 43.98 -6.35 2.00
CA LEU A 488 42.85 -6.42 1.08
C LEU A 488 41.70 -5.51 1.55
N ALA A 489 40.88 -5.06 0.60
CA ALA A 489 39.59 -4.43 0.86
C ALA A 489 38.62 -4.66 -0.31
N PRO A 490 37.31 -4.51 -0.10
CA PRO A 490 36.37 -4.35 -1.19
C PRO A 490 36.79 -3.17 -2.09
N PRO A 491 36.63 -3.26 -3.43
CA PRO A 491 37.02 -2.19 -4.35
C PRO A 491 36.34 -0.84 -4.08
N VAL A 492 35.14 -0.88 -3.48
CA VAL A 492 34.32 0.28 -3.12
C VAL A 492 33.77 0.05 -1.72
N LEU A 493 33.92 1.06 -0.86
CA LEU A 493 33.27 1.16 0.45
C LEU A 493 32.41 2.42 0.46
N THR A 494 31.31 2.42 1.21
CA THR A 494 30.51 3.63 1.48
C THR A 494 31.29 4.61 2.36
N ALA A 495 30.86 5.87 2.49
CA ALA A 495 31.53 6.81 3.39
C ALA A 495 31.41 6.39 4.87
N PHE A 496 30.23 5.90 5.27
CA PHE A 496 29.96 5.35 6.61
C PHE A 496 30.02 3.81 6.56
N GLN A 497 30.81 3.18 7.44
CA GLN A 497 31.03 1.73 7.44
C GLN A 497 30.05 0.94 8.32
N GLY A 498 29.28 1.63 9.17
CA GLY A 498 28.22 1.06 10.00
C GLY A 498 26.95 0.63 9.23
N LEU A 499 27.04 0.41 7.92
CA LEU A 499 25.98 -0.14 7.08
C LEU A 499 26.17 -1.65 6.91
N SER A 500 25.07 -2.40 6.82
CA SER A 500 25.08 -3.84 6.49
C SER A 500 25.32 -4.07 5.01
N VAL A 501 26.01 -5.16 4.66
CA VAL A 501 26.25 -5.61 3.28
C VAL A 501 24.94 -5.76 2.50
N GLY A 502 23.96 -6.51 3.02
CA GLY A 502 22.68 -6.73 2.33
C GLY A 502 21.89 -5.44 2.08
N GLY A 503 21.93 -4.52 3.05
CA GLY A 503 21.28 -3.21 2.93
C GLY A 503 21.84 -2.38 1.79
N THR A 504 23.17 -2.21 1.70
CA THR A 504 23.77 -1.43 0.61
C THR A 504 23.64 -2.13 -0.74
N LEU A 505 23.73 -3.47 -0.80
CA LEU A 505 23.54 -4.22 -2.03
C LEU A 505 22.10 -4.17 -2.54
N SER A 506 21.12 -3.90 -1.67
CA SER A 506 19.72 -3.66 -2.07
C SER A 506 19.47 -2.25 -2.61
N ILE A 507 20.46 -1.35 -2.55
CA ILE A 507 20.34 0.07 -2.92
C ILE A 507 21.33 0.46 -4.04
N GLY A 508 22.63 0.24 -3.82
CA GLY A 508 23.72 0.64 -4.74
C GLY A 508 25.08 0.63 -4.03
N GLY A 509 25.26 1.53 -3.07
CA GLY A 509 26.50 1.67 -2.30
C GLY A 509 27.57 2.46 -3.05
N LEU A 510 27.65 3.77 -2.78
CA LEU A 510 28.51 4.72 -3.49
C LEU A 510 29.42 5.48 -2.52
N SER A 511 30.55 5.97 -3.03
CA SER A 511 31.46 6.89 -2.34
C SER A 511 32.34 7.66 -3.34
N GLY A 512 33.29 8.47 -2.84
CA GLY A 512 34.26 9.17 -3.69
C GLY A 512 35.13 8.24 -4.56
N THR A 513 35.29 6.97 -4.19
CA THR A 513 36.02 5.99 -5.02
C THR A 513 35.17 5.41 -6.16
N SER A 514 33.84 5.56 -6.08
CA SER A 514 32.91 5.02 -7.07
C SER A 514 33.08 5.62 -8.45
N TYR A 515 33.67 6.83 -8.55
CA TYR A 515 33.73 7.57 -9.81
C TYR A 515 34.37 6.76 -10.97
N LYS A 516 35.39 5.94 -10.67
CA LYS A 516 36.04 5.04 -11.65
C LYS A 516 35.95 3.56 -11.30
N ARG A 517 35.37 3.22 -10.14
CA ARG A 517 35.28 1.83 -9.64
C ARG A 517 33.86 1.28 -9.69
N GLY A 518 32.84 2.09 -9.98
CA GLY A 518 31.44 1.67 -9.93
C GLY A 518 30.87 1.68 -8.50
N ALA A 519 29.74 1.03 -8.29
CA ALA A 519 29.09 0.90 -7.00
C ALA A 519 29.42 -0.44 -6.31
N GLN A 520 29.09 -0.59 -5.02
CA GLN A 520 29.28 -1.86 -4.31
C GLN A 520 28.52 -3.01 -4.98
N VAL A 521 27.32 -2.74 -5.51
CA VAL A 521 26.54 -3.71 -6.29
C VAL A 521 27.26 -4.24 -7.54
N ASP A 522 28.24 -3.51 -8.08
CA ASP A 522 29.01 -3.93 -9.25
C ASP A 522 30.14 -4.91 -8.92
N HIS A 523 30.46 -5.09 -7.63
CA HIS A 523 31.55 -5.95 -7.12
C HIS A 523 31.07 -7.22 -6.43
N VAL A 524 29.80 -7.57 -6.64
CA VAL A 524 29.22 -8.83 -6.17
C VAL A 524 29.57 -9.93 -7.17
N LEU A 525 30.07 -11.05 -6.67
CA LEU A 525 30.42 -12.23 -7.47
C LEU A 525 29.29 -13.26 -7.48
N GLU A 526 28.61 -13.42 -6.34
CA GLU A 526 27.54 -14.39 -6.13
C GLU A 526 26.69 -13.95 -4.92
N LEU A 527 25.39 -14.27 -4.96
CA LEU A 527 24.45 -14.07 -3.85
C LEU A 527 23.74 -15.38 -3.53
N GLU A 528 23.47 -15.61 -2.26
CA GLU A 528 22.42 -16.53 -1.82
C GLU A 528 21.24 -15.69 -1.30
N VAL A 529 20.06 -15.95 -1.84
CA VAL A 529 18.84 -15.17 -1.56
C VAL A 529 17.70 -16.09 -1.14
N VAL A 530 16.81 -15.59 -0.28
CA VAL A 530 15.58 -16.29 0.11
C VAL A 530 14.40 -15.62 -0.59
N THR A 531 13.69 -16.37 -1.44
CA THR A 531 12.49 -15.90 -2.18
C THR A 531 11.29 -15.73 -1.26
N GLY A 532 10.20 -15.11 -1.73
CA GLY A 532 8.95 -14.98 -0.96
C GLY A 532 8.27 -16.32 -0.66
N GLU A 533 8.59 -17.38 -1.40
CA GLU A 533 8.19 -18.75 -1.09
C GLU A 533 9.03 -19.39 0.03
N GLY A 534 10.14 -18.74 0.42
CA GLY A 534 11.07 -19.23 1.42
C GLY A 534 12.13 -20.21 0.88
N GLU A 535 12.33 -20.22 -0.43
CA GLU A 535 13.36 -21.05 -1.08
C GLU A 535 14.71 -20.33 -1.09
N LEU A 536 15.79 -21.07 -0.81
CA LEU A 536 17.15 -20.57 -0.94
C LEU A 536 17.61 -20.75 -2.39
N VAL A 537 17.99 -19.67 -3.04
CA VAL A 537 18.46 -19.66 -4.42
C VAL A 537 19.83 -18.98 -4.50
N THR A 538 20.78 -19.64 -5.15
CA THR A 538 22.08 -19.04 -5.49
C THR A 538 21.98 -18.37 -6.86
N CYS A 539 22.45 -17.13 -6.96
CA CYS A 539 22.50 -16.40 -8.23
C CYS A 539 23.84 -15.66 -8.41
N SER A 540 24.27 -15.56 -9.67
CA SER A 540 25.51 -14.96 -10.13
C SER A 540 25.35 -14.48 -11.58
N PRO A 541 26.35 -13.80 -12.17
CA PRO A 541 26.31 -13.47 -13.60
C PRO A 541 26.10 -14.67 -14.53
N ASP A 542 26.54 -15.87 -14.11
CA ASP A 542 26.53 -17.09 -14.91
C ASP A 542 25.40 -18.06 -14.52
N ALA A 543 24.67 -17.82 -13.42
CA ALA A 543 23.59 -18.68 -12.92
C ALA A 543 22.45 -17.85 -12.31
N ASN A 544 21.20 -18.07 -12.75
CA ASN A 544 20.03 -17.26 -12.33
C ASN A 544 20.31 -15.75 -12.48
N SER A 545 20.89 -15.35 -13.62
CA SER A 545 21.41 -14.00 -13.84
C SER A 545 20.34 -12.92 -13.85
N ASP A 546 19.11 -13.26 -14.25
CA ASP A 546 17.93 -12.41 -14.13
C ASP A 546 17.63 -12.06 -12.66
N LEU A 547 17.68 -13.05 -11.77
CA LEU A 547 17.53 -12.84 -10.33
C LEU A 547 18.70 -12.04 -9.75
N PHE A 548 19.93 -12.37 -10.15
CA PHE A 548 21.13 -11.67 -9.71
C PHE A 548 21.08 -10.16 -10.04
N ASP A 549 20.63 -9.83 -11.23
CA ASP A 549 20.48 -8.45 -11.69
C ASP A 549 19.35 -7.72 -10.97
N MET A 550 18.26 -8.40 -10.65
CA MET A 550 17.07 -7.77 -10.04
C MET A 550 17.11 -7.68 -8.52
N VAL A 551 18.01 -8.41 -7.85
CA VAL A 551 18.22 -8.27 -6.40
C VAL A 551 19.21 -7.13 -6.08
N ARG A 552 20.21 -6.90 -6.94
CA ARG A 552 21.22 -5.84 -6.77
C ARG A 552 20.61 -4.46 -7.08
N GLY A 553 20.37 -3.66 -6.06
CA GLY A 553 19.57 -2.44 -6.16
C GLY A 553 18.05 -2.70 -6.17
N GLY A 554 17.63 -3.93 -5.83
CA GLY A 554 16.25 -4.41 -5.92
C GLY A 554 15.32 -4.03 -4.78
N LEU A 555 15.77 -3.24 -3.81
CA LEU A 555 14.95 -2.74 -2.70
C LEU A 555 14.28 -3.84 -1.85
N GLY A 556 14.85 -5.05 -1.86
CA GLY A 556 14.27 -6.22 -1.19
C GLY A 556 12.89 -6.64 -1.73
N GLN A 557 12.56 -6.29 -2.98
CA GLN A 557 11.25 -6.59 -3.56
C GLN A 557 11.10 -8.07 -3.91
N CYS A 558 12.05 -8.69 -4.60
CA CYS A 558 11.85 -10.05 -5.13
C CYS A 558 12.39 -11.15 -4.21
N ALA A 559 13.43 -10.86 -3.41
CA ALA A 559 14.05 -11.81 -2.50
C ALA A 559 14.84 -11.07 -1.40
N VAL A 560 15.09 -11.74 -0.28
CA VAL A 560 15.97 -11.26 0.80
C VAL A 560 17.38 -11.77 0.57
N ILE A 561 18.37 -10.88 0.48
CA ILE A 561 19.79 -11.28 0.42
C ILE A 561 20.18 -11.90 1.76
N ALA A 562 20.62 -13.16 1.76
CA ALA A 562 21.06 -13.88 2.94
C ALA A 562 22.59 -13.90 3.06
N ARG A 563 23.28 -14.12 1.93
CA ARG A 563 24.75 -14.16 1.85
C ARG A 563 25.26 -13.51 0.57
N ALA A 564 26.44 -12.93 0.64
CA ALA A 564 27.12 -12.34 -0.52
C ALA A 564 28.58 -12.77 -0.58
N LYS A 565 29.03 -13.13 -1.79
CA LYS A 565 30.44 -13.25 -2.15
C LYS A 565 30.86 -11.99 -2.87
N LEU A 566 31.82 -11.28 -2.32
CA LEU A 566 32.26 -9.96 -2.75
C LEU A 566 33.70 -10.00 -3.23
N ALA A 567 34.02 -9.24 -4.29
CA ALA A 567 35.39 -9.09 -4.74
C ALA A 567 36.25 -8.36 -3.70
N LEU A 568 37.53 -8.74 -3.62
CA LEU A 568 38.58 -8.04 -2.88
C LEU A 568 39.70 -7.64 -3.83
N VAL A 569 40.34 -6.53 -3.52
CA VAL A 569 41.54 -6.05 -4.22
C VAL A 569 42.65 -5.77 -3.21
N PRO A 570 43.93 -5.91 -3.61
CA PRO A 570 45.04 -5.33 -2.88
C PRO A 570 44.78 -3.84 -2.66
N THR A 571 44.95 -3.39 -1.43
CA THR A 571 44.79 -1.98 -1.08
C THR A 571 46.03 -1.52 -0.31
N PRO A 572 46.63 -0.39 -0.73
CA PRO A 572 47.74 0.20 0.01
C PRO A 572 47.35 0.58 1.46
N ALA A 573 48.36 0.67 2.33
CA ALA A 573 48.16 0.92 3.76
C ALA A 573 47.85 2.38 4.10
N TRP A 574 48.22 3.32 3.22
CA TRP A 574 48.09 4.76 3.44
C TRP A 574 47.24 5.43 2.37
N VAL A 575 46.65 6.55 2.76
CA VAL A 575 45.80 7.37 1.92
C VAL A 575 46.30 8.80 1.99
N ARG A 576 46.71 9.37 0.85
CA ARG A 576 46.93 10.80 0.73
C ARG A 576 45.63 11.47 0.32
N HIS A 577 45.14 12.34 1.18
CA HIS A 577 43.93 13.14 0.97
C HIS A 577 44.32 14.60 0.81
N VAL A 578 44.11 15.14 -0.39
CA VAL A 578 44.28 16.57 -0.69
C VAL A 578 42.91 17.22 -0.76
N THR A 579 42.75 18.31 -0.03
CA THR A 579 41.55 19.14 -0.08
C THR A 579 41.91 20.50 -0.65
N ARG A 580 41.19 20.94 -1.70
CA ARG A 580 41.36 22.25 -2.35
C ARG A 580 40.09 23.08 -2.15
N ARG A 581 40.23 24.34 -1.74
CA ARG A 581 39.10 25.23 -1.46
C ARG A 581 38.77 26.15 -2.63
N TYR A 582 37.47 26.36 -2.84
CA TYR A 582 36.90 27.26 -3.84
C TYR A 582 35.77 28.08 -3.22
N CYS A 583 35.55 29.27 -3.77
CA CYS A 583 34.47 30.19 -3.36
C CYS A 583 33.33 30.28 -4.40
N SER A 584 33.40 29.53 -5.50
CA SER A 584 32.37 29.53 -6.54
C SER A 584 32.32 28.20 -7.31
N LEU A 585 31.14 27.88 -7.84
CA LEU A 585 30.86 26.63 -8.56
C LEU A 585 31.68 26.44 -9.85
N PRO A 586 31.80 27.42 -10.77
CA PRO A 586 32.42 27.17 -12.07
C PRO A 586 33.87 26.66 -12.02
N PRO A 587 34.82 27.27 -11.27
CA PRO A 587 36.19 26.76 -11.19
C PRO A 587 36.24 25.38 -10.52
N PHE A 588 35.39 25.14 -9.50
CA PHE A 588 35.31 23.84 -8.83
C PHE A 588 34.84 22.72 -9.78
N LEU A 589 33.77 22.94 -10.54
CA LEU A 589 33.23 21.95 -11.49
C LEU A 589 34.19 21.71 -12.65
N SER A 590 34.87 22.76 -13.13
CA SER A 590 35.91 22.65 -14.15
C SER A 590 37.07 21.75 -13.68
N ASP A 591 37.62 22.03 -12.50
CA ASP A 591 38.74 21.25 -11.94
C ASP A 591 38.31 19.81 -11.62
N MET A 592 37.10 19.60 -11.10
CA MET A 592 36.55 18.25 -10.88
C MET A 592 36.48 17.45 -12.19
N ARG A 593 35.94 18.05 -13.26
CA ARG A 593 35.83 17.40 -14.57
C ARG A 593 37.20 17.06 -15.16
N GLU A 594 38.17 17.94 -15.04
CA GLU A 594 39.55 17.70 -15.49
C GLU A 594 40.16 16.49 -14.77
N LEU A 595 40.02 16.41 -13.43
CA LEU A 595 40.51 15.26 -12.66
C LEU A 595 39.78 13.96 -13.03
N VAL A 596 38.46 14.02 -13.21
CA VAL A 596 37.63 12.86 -13.59
C VAL A 596 37.99 12.36 -14.99
N ALA A 597 38.21 13.25 -15.95
CA ALA A 597 38.58 12.91 -17.33
C ALA A 597 39.90 12.15 -17.40
N ARG A 598 40.85 12.46 -16.50
CA ARG A 598 42.13 11.74 -16.41
C ARG A 598 42.04 10.41 -15.67
N ALA A 599 41.12 10.28 -14.72
CA ALA A 599 40.86 9.07 -13.92
C ALA A 599 42.09 8.52 -13.16
N GLU A 600 43.05 9.37 -12.81
CA GLU A 600 44.31 8.98 -12.18
C GLU A 600 44.21 8.86 -10.65
N LEU A 601 43.33 9.64 -10.01
CA LEU A 601 43.11 9.61 -8.56
C LEU A 601 42.29 8.39 -8.14
N ASP A 602 42.42 7.91 -6.91
CA ASP A 602 41.60 6.81 -6.40
C ASP A 602 40.20 7.23 -5.99
N GLY A 603 40.03 8.47 -5.54
CA GLY A 603 38.74 9.05 -5.21
C GLY A 603 38.66 10.54 -5.50
N ILE A 604 37.47 10.98 -5.90
CA ILE A 604 37.14 12.39 -6.17
C ILE A 604 35.75 12.68 -5.58
N SER A 605 35.62 13.75 -4.80
CA SER A 605 34.32 14.25 -4.35
C SER A 605 34.35 15.75 -4.08
N GLY A 606 33.18 16.36 -4.01
CA GLY A 606 32.96 17.73 -3.55
C GLY A 606 32.20 17.76 -2.24
N THR A 607 32.57 18.67 -1.34
CA THR A 607 31.80 18.98 -0.14
C THR A 607 31.50 20.48 -0.13
N PHE A 608 30.25 20.85 0.17
CA PHE A 608 29.82 22.24 0.21
C PHE A 608 29.46 22.64 1.63
N HIS A 609 29.91 23.83 2.02
CA HIS A 609 29.59 24.47 3.28
C HIS A 609 28.84 25.76 2.98
N LEU A 610 27.60 25.83 3.46
CA LEU A 610 26.81 27.06 3.40
C LEU A 610 27.28 27.98 4.54
N GLU A 611 27.73 29.18 4.19
CA GLU A 611 28.20 30.19 5.15
C GLU A 611 27.24 31.39 5.17
N ALA A 612 27.41 32.31 6.13
CA ALA A 612 26.55 33.49 6.24
C ALA A 612 26.64 34.40 4.99
N GLU A 613 27.82 34.43 4.36
CA GLU A 613 28.14 35.22 3.18
C GLU A 613 28.69 34.31 2.07
N GLY A 614 27.81 33.52 1.45
CA GLY A 614 28.14 32.70 0.27
C GLY A 614 28.39 31.22 0.58
N ILE A 615 29.25 30.60 -0.22
CA ILE A 615 29.54 29.16 -0.15
C ILE A 615 31.04 28.90 -0.14
N ARG A 616 31.46 27.94 0.69
CA ARG A 616 32.80 27.35 0.63
C ARG A 616 32.69 25.95 0.06
N ILE A 617 33.44 25.66 -0.98
CA ILE A 617 33.44 24.36 -1.65
C ILE A 617 34.82 23.71 -1.49
N GLU A 618 34.83 22.44 -1.16
CA GLU A 618 36.03 21.63 -1.00
C GLU A 618 36.07 20.51 -2.04
N LEU A 619 37.07 20.52 -2.93
CA LEU A 619 37.38 19.40 -3.82
C LEU A 619 38.32 18.45 -3.07
N ASN A 620 37.88 17.22 -2.89
CA ASN A 620 38.61 16.15 -2.23
C ASN A 620 39.21 15.23 -3.28
N ALA A 621 40.55 15.19 -3.34
CA ALA A 621 41.33 14.30 -4.20
C ALA A 621 42.07 13.28 -3.33
N VAL A 622 41.83 12.00 -3.61
CA VAL A 622 42.34 10.89 -2.80
C VAL A 622 43.22 9.98 -3.65
N SER A 623 44.39 9.59 -3.12
CA SER A 623 45.28 8.60 -3.72
C SER A 623 45.74 7.61 -2.65
N PHE A 624 45.66 6.31 -2.94
CA PHE A 624 46.17 5.27 -2.07
C PHE A 624 47.65 5.04 -2.34
N MET A 625 48.43 4.80 -1.28
CA MET A 625 49.88 4.71 -1.36
C MET A 625 50.46 3.70 -0.37
N ASP A 626 51.56 3.07 -0.76
CA ASP A 626 52.34 2.24 0.15
C ASP A 626 53.25 3.10 1.03
N ALA A 627 53.65 2.54 2.18
CA ALA A 627 54.58 3.21 3.07
C ALA A 627 55.89 3.54 2.34
N GLY A 628 56.27 4.82 2.30
CA GLY A 628 57.48 5.30 1.62
C GLY A 628 57.34 5.54 0.11
N ALA A 629 56.18 5.29 -0.50
CA ALA A 629 55.91 5.52 -1.92
C ALA A 629 54.86 6.63 -2.12
N ALA A 630 55.17 7.83 -1.61
CA ALA A 630 54.25 8.97 -1.65
C ALA A 630 53.88 9.35 -3.11
N PRO A 631 52.58 9.53 -3.43
CA PRO A 631 52.16 9.87 -4.77
C PRO A 631 52.56 11.30 -5.09
N ASN A 632 52.99 11.52 -6.34
CA ASN A 632 53.33 12.86 -6.82
C ASN A 632 52.05 13.66 -7.08
N MET A 633 51.55 14.34 -6.04
CA MET A 633 50.32 15.12 -6.13
C MET A 633 50.43 16.30 -7.10
N ALA A 634 51.63 16.88 -7.29
CA ALA A 634 51.82 17.93 -8.30
C ALA A 634 51.53 17.41 -9.71
N ASN A 635 51.92 16.16 -9.99
CA ASN A 635 51.56 15.51 -11.25
C ASN A 635 50.07 15.15 -11.31
N LEU A 636 49.50 14.57 -10.25
CA LEU A 636 48.08 14.15 -10.23
C LEU A 636 47.11 15.34 -10.34
N LEU A 637 47.49 16.50 -9.81
CA LEU A 637 46.73 17.75 -9.83
C LEU A 637 47.20 18.72 -10.91
N ARG A 638 48.00 18.27 -11.89
CA ARG A 638 48.52 19.13 -12.97
C ARG A 638 47.40 19.78 -13.78
N GLY A 639 47.65 20.94 -14.36
CA GLY A 639 46.69 21.65 -15.21
C GLY A 639 45.55 22.35 -14.47
N LEU A 640 45.44 22.16 -13.15
CA LEU A 640 44.55 22.92 -12.30
C LEU A 640 45.26 24.25 -11.92
N PRO A 641 44.56 25.39 -11.85
CA PRO A 641 45.12 26.65 -11.36
C PRO A 641 45.65 26.52 -9.93
N ASP A 642 46.49 27.44 -9.44
CA ASP A 642 46.88 27.42 -8.02
C ASP A 642 45.66 27.62 -7.11
N PRO A 643 45.48 26.81 -6.05
CA PRO A 643 44.33 26.95 -5.16
C PRO A 643 44.49 28.18 -4.28
N ALA A 644 43.36 28.80 -3.90
CA ALA A 644 43.35 29.81 -2.83
C ALA A 644 43.82 29.20 -1.50
N GLU A 645 43.43 27.95 -1.23
CA GLU A 645 43.90 27.18 -0.09
C GLU A 645 43.90 25.68 -0.41
N GLN A 646 44.94 24.98 0.05
CA GLN A 646 45.07 23.54 -0.08
C GLN A 646 45.65 22.93 1.19
N THR A 647 45.06 21.83 1.64
CA THR A 647 45.60 21.00 2.72
C THR A 647 45.92 19.61 2.21
N THR A 648 46.88 18.95 2.84
CA THR A 648 47.26 17.57 2.52
C THR A 648 47.39 16.81 3.83
N ARG A 649 46.73 15.66 3.90
CA ARG A 649 46.76 14.75 5.03
C ARG A 649 47.14 13.37 4.54
N ASP A 650 48.08 12.74 5.22
CA ASP A 650 48.38 11.33 5.04
C ASP A 650 47.75 10.57 6.20
N LEU A 651 46.82 9.67 5.87
CA LEU A 651 46.03 8.91 6.81
C LEU A 651 46.34 7.43 6.65
N GLU A 652 46.41 6.70 7.75
CA GLU A 652 46.31 5.24 7.68
C GLU A 652 44.95 4.88 7.07
N ARG A 653 44.89 3.88 6.19
CA ARG A 653 43.67 3.50 5.48
C ARG A 653 42.48 3.21 6.40
N LEU A 654 42.72 2.55 7.53
CA LEU A 654 41.65 2.29 8.50
C LEU A 654 41.13 3.58 9.14
N ALA A 655 42.01 4.54 9.42
CA ALA A 655 41.61 5.86 9.90
C ALA A 655 40.78 6.62 8.85
N TYR A 656 41.22 6.63 7.59
CA TYR A 656 40.47 7.24 6.48
C TYR A 656 39.03 6.71 6.38
N TYR A 657 38.84 5.39 6.41
CA TYR A 657 37.51 4.81 6.35
C TYR A 657 36.69 4.94 7.64
N SER A 658 37.31 5.26 8.77
CA SER A 658 36.64 5.40 10.07
C SER A 658 36.27 6.85 10.43
N GLU A 659 36.73 7.86 9.68
CA GLU A 659 36.48 9.28 10.01
C GLU A 659 34.99 9.60 10.19
N VAL A 660 34.13 9.07 9.32
CA VAL A 660 32.67 9.29 9.39
C VAL A 660 32.06 8.50 10.54
N ASP A 661 32.49 7.26 10.76
CA ASP A 661 32.03 6.43 11.88
C ASP A 661 32.36 7.08 13.24
N GLU A 662 33.55 7.67 13.38
CA GLU A 662 33.95 8.42 14.56
C GLU A 662 33.14 9.71 14.73
N LEU A 663 32.85 10.43 13.64
CA LEU A 663 31.97 11.61 13.67
C LEU A 663 30.57 11.23 14.17
N VAL A 664 29.96 10.20 13.59
CA VAL A 664 28.64 9.71 14.01
C VAL A 664 28.68 9.28 15.48
N THR A 665 29.73 8.58 15.92
CA THR A 665 29.90 8.19 17.32
C THR A 665 29.94 9.41 18.25
N ARG A 666 30.68 10.47 17.88
CA ARG A 666 30.73 11.72 18.65
C ARG A 666 29.37 12.44 18.69
N LEU A 667 28.65 12.48 17.57
CA LEU A 667 27.33 13.10 17.48
C LEU A 667 26.31 12.34 18.34
N GLN A 668 26.36 11.01 18.35
CA GLN A 668 25.50 10.19 19.21
C GLN A 668 25.82 10.35 20.70
N ALA A 669 27.10 10.59 21.06
CA ALA A 669 27.49 10.78 22.46
C ALA A 669 27.10 12.14 23.05
N ASN A 670 27.08 13.20 22.23
CA ASN A 670 26.97 14.59 22.69
C ASN A 670 25.66 15.29 22.28
N SER A 671 24.77 14.63 21.57
CA SER A 671 23.58 15.26 20.97
C SER A 671 22.36 14.37 21.07
N ALA A 672 21.16 14.97 21.01
CA ALA A 672 19.91 14.25 20.73
C ALA A 672 19.86 13.72 19.28
N TRP A 673 21.00 13.37 18.67
CA TRP A 673 21.16 13.04 17.25
C TRP A 673 20.12 12.02 16.80
N ASP A 674 19.97 10.90 17.51
CA ASP A 674 19.02 9.85 17.16
C ASP A 674 17.54 10.30 17.27
N GLN A 675 17.27 11.46 17.87
CA GLN A 675 15.93 12.08 17.99
C GLN A 675 15.67 13.19 16.95
N LEU A 676 16.70 13.61 16.19
CA LEU A 676 16.57 14.62 15.14
C LEU A 676 16.05 14.00 13.83
N ALA A 677 15.28 14.78 13.09
CA ALA A 677 14.77 14.39 11.78
C ALA A 677 15.81 14.65 10.67
N ARG A 678 15.94 13.72 9.73
CA ARG A 678 16.94 13.71 8.65
C ARG A 678 16.31 13.46 7.28
N PRO A 679 15.71 14.49 6.65
CA PRO A 679 15.12 14.42 5.32
C PRO A 679 16.17 14.45 4.22
N TRP A 680 17.07 13.46 4.24
CA TRP A 680 18.17 13.34 3.29
C TRP A 680 17.65 13.17 1.86
N PHE A 681 18.24 13.93 0.95
CA PHE A 681 17.85 13.98 -0.45
C PHE A 681 19.06 13.66 -1.32
N ASP A 682 18.92 12.67 -2.20
CA ASP A 682 20.01 12.14 -3.00
C ASP A 682 19.52 11.98 -4.45
N VAL A 683 20.18 12.64 -5.41
CA VAL A 683 19.74 12.68 -6.81
C VAL A 683 20.92 12.54 -7.75
N PHE A 684 20.74 11.76 -8.82
CA PHE A 684 21.68 11.71 -9.93
C PHE A 684 21.32 12.74 -10.99
N LEU A 685 22.31 13.50 -11.45
CA LEU A 685 22.18 14.55 -12.45
C LEU A 685 23.08 14.23 -13.66
N PRO A 686 22.60 14.44 -14.90
CA PRO A 686 23.47 14.38 -16.06
C PRO A 686 24.50 15.52 -16.02
N ASN A 687 25.72 15.27 -16.53
CA ASN A 687 26.77 16.29 -16.55
C ASN A 687 26.36 17.59 -17.29
N SER A 688 25.42 17.53 -18.23
CA SER A 688 24.92 18.70 -18.96
C SER A 688 24.05 19.65 -18.13
N ALA A 689 23.48 19.19 -17.01
CA ALA A 689 22.55 19.97 -16.19
C ALA A 689 23.12 20.35 -14.81
N VAL A 690 24.23 19.73 -14.40
CA VAL A 690 24.75 19.86 -13.02
C VAL A 690 25.11 21.30 -12.66
N ASP A 691 25.62 22.11 -13.59
CA ASP A 691 26.06 23.49 -13.33
C ASP A 691 24.87 24.37 -12.96
N ASP A 692 23.85 24.38 -13.82
CA ASP A 692 22.64 25.18 -13.64
C ASP A 692 21.83 24.68 -12.44
N TYR A 693 21.71 23.36 -12.28
CA TYR A 693 20.98 22.77 -11.16
C TYR A 693 21.63 23.14 -9.83
N LEU A 694 22.94 22.97 -9.68
CA LEU A 694 23.64 23.33 -8.44
C LEU A 694 23.58 24.83 -8.17
N ALA A 695 23.73 25.67 -9.18
CA ALA A 695 23.64 27.13 -9.02
C ALA A 695 22.27 27.55 -8.48
N GLN A 696 21.20 26.98 -9.01
CA GLN A 696 19.82 27.26 -8.56
C GLN A 696 19.56 26.70 -7.16
N VAL A 697 19.91 25.44 -6.92
CA VAL A 697 19.64 24.81 -5.63
C VAL A 697 20.44 25.48 -4.51
N LEU A 698 21.73 25.73 -4.68
CA LEU A 698 22.55 26.38 -3.65
C LEU A 698 22.06 27.81 -3.34
N ALA A 699 21.46 28.51 -4.29
CA ALA A 699 20.85 29.82 -4.06
C ALA A 699 19.54 29.74 -3.25
N GLU A 700 18.84 28.60 -3.28
CA GLU A 700 17.61 28.36 -2.53
C GLU A 700 17.89 27.82 -1.10
N LEU A 701 19.05 27.22 -0.84
CA LEU A 701 19.39 26.63 0.46
C LEU A 701 19.83 27.68 1.49
N SER A 702 19.42 27.49 2.74
CA SER A 702 19.83 28.27 3.90
C SER A 702 20.73 27.44 4.81
N ALA A 703 21.91 27.95 5.16
CA ALA A 703 22.78 27.34 6.17
C ALA A 703 22.02 26.94 7.45
N SER A 704 21.16 27.86 7.89
CA SER A 704 20.44 27.74 9.14
C SER A 704 19.35 26.62 9.11
N GLU A 705 18.62 26.45 8.00
CA GLU A 705 17.52 25.49 7.88
C GLU A 705 17.99 24.12 7.37
N ASP A 706 19.01 24.09 6.50
CA ASP A 706 19.35 22.88 5.73
C ASP A 706 20.58 22.12 6.23
N VAL A 707 21.53 22.78 6.90
CA VAL A 707 22.77 22.14 7.41
C VAL A 707 22.97 22.29 8.93
N GLY A 708 22.04 22.97 9.62
CA GLY A 708 22.09 23.18 11.07
C GLY A 708 23.04 24.32 11.47
N GLY A 709 22.64 25.13 12.45
CA GLY A 709 23.42 26.29 12.88
C GLY A 709 24.78 25.94 13.51
N PRO A 710 25.71 26.92 13.63
CA PRO A 710 27.06 26.70 14.15
C PRO A 710 27.09 26.11 15.58
N GLU A 711 26.06 26.41 16.39
CA GLU A 711 25.95 26.03 17.81
C GLU A 711 25.81 24.51 18.04
N LEU A 712 25.41 23.75 17.01
CA LEU A 712 25.29 22.29 17.04
C LEU A 712 26.38 21.58 16.21
N GLY A 713 27.31 22.34 15.61
CA GLY A 713 28.38 21.83 14.75
C GLY A 713 27.85 21.19 13.47
N ALA A 714 27.63 21.99 12.41
CA ALA A 714 27.28 21.58 11.03
C ALA A 714 26.74 20.14 10.90
N LEU A 715 25.54 19.90 11.45
CA LEU A 715 24.92 18.58 11.53
C LEU A 715 24.44 18.04 10.19
N GLY A 716 24.28 18.91 9.20
CA GLY A 716 23.99 18.55 7.82
C GLY A 716 25.14 18.86 6.88
N GLN A 717 25.19 18.12 5.77
CA GLN A 717 26.28 18.19 4.79
C GLN A 717 25.73 18.16 3.37
N LEU A 718 26.46 18.78 2.45
CA LEU A 718 26.17 18.75 1.02
C LEU A 718 27.35 18.09 0.31
N HIS A 719 27.09 17.10 -0.55
CA HIS A 719 28.14 16.39 -1.26
C HIS A 719 27.84 16.26 -2.76
N LEU A 720 28.89 16.23 -3.57
CA LEU A 720 28.81 15.93 -5.00
C LEU A 720 29.83 14.85 -5.35
N PHE A 721 29.36 13.77 -5.96
CA PHE A 721 30.21 12.68 -6.41
C PHE A 721 30.11 12.53 -7.93
N PRO A 722 31.21 12.72 -8.69
CA PRO A 722 31.22 12.37 -10.10
C PRO A 722 31.20 10.86 -10.27
N LEU A 723 30.56 10.37 -11.34
CA LEU A 723 30.45 8.94 -11.67
C LEU A 723 30.60 8.72 -13.16
N LEU A 724 31.61 7.94 -13.56
CA LEU A 724 31.75 7.47 -14.94
C LEU A 724 30.86 6.26 -15.15
N THR A 725 29.82 6.43 -15.97
CA THR A 725 28.72 5.45 -16.10
C THR A 725 29.17 4.11 -16.68
N GLN A 726 30.28 4.06 -17.42
CA GLN A 726 30.86 2.82 -17.94
C GLN A 726 31.24 1.81 -16.84
N HIS A 727 31.40 2.26 -15.59
CA HIS A 727 31.70 1.40 -14.44
C HIS A 727 30.45 0.97 -13.65
N LEU A 728 29.28 1.55 -13.94
CA LEU A 728 28.01 1.21 -13.30
C LEU A 728 27.30 0.15 -14.15
N LYS A 729 27.25 -1.09 -13.64
CA LYS A 729 26.77 -2.26 -14.38
C LYS A 729 25.43 -2.78 -13.86
N SER A 730 25.10 -2.53 -12.60
CA SER A 730 23.88 -3.02 -11.98
C SER A 730 22.63 -2.35 -12.59
N PRO A 731 21.69 -3.12 -13.17
CA PRO A 731 20.60 -2.55 -13.98
C PRO A 731 19.56 -1.75 -13.18
N LEU A 732 19.42 -2.00 -11.88
CA LEU A 732 18.48 -1.28 -11.01
C LEU A 732 19.09 -0.06 -10.31
N LEU A 733 20.41 0.17 -10.43
CA LEU A 733 21.02 1.44 -10.07
C LEU A 733 20.83 2.43 -11.23
N ARG A 734 19.63 3.03 -11.28
CA ARG A 734 19.23 3.90 -12.39
C ARG A 734 19.91 5.27 -12.29
N VAL A 735 20.74 5.56 -13.28
CA VAL A 735 21.40 6.86 -13.48
C VAL A 735 20.96 7.50 -14.81
N PRO A 736 21.09 8.84 -14.96
CA PRO A 736 20.84 9.54 -16.21
C PRO A 736 21.72 9.03 -17.36
N PRO A 737 21.30 9.21 -18.63
CA PRO A 737 22.16 8.92 -19.77
C PRO A 737 23.35 9.89 -19.83
N GLY A 738 24.48 9.40 -20.33
CA GLY A 738 25.72 10.16 -20.47
C GLY A 738 26.93 9.36 -19.97
N SER A 739 28.15 9.78 -20.34
CA SER A 739 29.40 9.13 -19.88
C SER A 739 29.80 9.55 -18.46
N LEU A 740 29.37 10.75 -18.04
CA LEU A 740 29.59 11.32 -16.71
C LEU A 740 28.25 11.78 -16.14
N VAL A 741 27.95 11.34 -14.93
CA VAL A 741 26.82 11.79 -14.11
C VAL A 741 27.31 12.19 -12.73
N HIS A 742 26.50 12.94 -11.98
CA HIS A 742 26.85 13.37 -10.62
C HIS A 742 25.77 12.94 -9.65
N LEU A 743 26.16 12.33 -8.53
CA LEU A 743 25.29 12.17 -7.37
C LEU A 743 25.42 13.43 -6.50
N PHE A 744 24.31 14.12 -6.26
CA PHE A 744 24.24 15.27 -5.38
C PHE A 744 23.38 14.96 -4.16
N ASP A 745 23.98 15.11 -2.98
CA ASP A 745 23.39 14.75 -1.70
C ASP A 745 23.16 16.01 -0.84
N ILE A 746 21.95 16.14 -0.30
CA ILE A 746 21.56 17.16 0.69
C ILE A 746 21.19 16.43 1.98
N LEU A 747 22.16 16.33 2.89
CA LEU A 747 22.03 15.58 4.14
C LEU A 747 21.52 16.48 5.27
N SER A 748 20.30 17.00 5.11
CA SER A 748 19.71 17.91 6.10
C SER A 748 19.42 17.26 7.46
N CYS A 749 19.50 18.04 8.52
CA CYS A 749 19.24 17.61 9.90
C CYS A 749 18.47 18.68 10.67
N SER A 750 17.43 18.29 11.41
CA SER A 750 16.63 19.22 12.19
C SER A 750 17.45 19.79 13.37
N ARG A 751 17.10 21.00 13.82
CA ARG A 751 17.77 21.60 15.00
C ARG A 751 17.27 21.03 16.33
N ARG A 752 16.05 20.51 16.35
CA ARG A 752 15.40 19.96 17.53
C ARG A 752 14.56 18.73 17.18
N PRO A 753 14.35 17.82 18.14
CA PRO A 753 13.44 16.69 17.96
C PRO A 753 11.99 17.14 17.75
N GLY A 754 11.21 16.35 17.00
CA GLY A 754 9.75 16.52 16.88
C GLY A 754 9.28 17.77 16.13
N ASP A 755 10.12 18.38 15.29
CA ASP A 755 9.71 19.51 14.45
C ASP A 755 9.03 19.01 13.15
N ASP A 756 7.79 18.57 13.28
CA ASP A 756 7.01 18.00 12.17
C ASP A 756 6.78 19.02 11.05
N ALA A 757 6.58 20.29 11.41
CA ALA A 757 6.40 21.37 10.44
C ALA A 757 7.67 21.57 9.59
N TRP A 758 8.85 21.57 10.20
CA TRP A 758 10.12 21.60 9.46
C TRP A 758 10.28 20.37 8.57
N SER A 759 9.99 19.18 9.10
CA SER A 759 10.10 17.92 8.36
C SER A 759 9.22 17.91 7.11
N GLN A 760 7.96 18.37 7.22
CA GLN A 760 7.04 18.51 6.09
C GLN A 760 7.54 19.52 5.05
N ARG A 761 8.09 20.67 5.49
CA ARG A 761 8.69 21.65 4.57
C ARG A 761 9.88 21.08 3.81
N MET A 762 10.75 20.34 4.49
CA MET A 762 11.91 19.70 3.87
C MET A 762 11.51 18.58 2.90
N LEU A 763 10.50 17.77 3.21
CA LEU A 763 9.97 16.78 2.28
C LEU A 763 9.34 17.44 1.03
N ALA A 764 8.61 18.55 1.21
CA ALA A 764 8.08 19.33 0.10
C ALA A 764 9.21 19.96 -0.75
N ARG A 765 10.29 20.47 -0.12
CA ARG A 765 11.52 20.91 -0.80
C ARG A 765 12.12 19.76 -1.61
N ASN A 766 12.34 18.61 -0.99
CA ASN A 766 12.91 17.42 -1.65
C ASN A 766 12.09 17.01 -2.87
N ARG A 767 10.75 17.03 -2.79
CA ARG A 767 9.90 16.74 -3.95
C ARG A 767 10.08 17.76 -5.06
N ARG A 768 10.06 19.07 -4.77
CA ARG A 768 10.28 20.11 -5.80
C ARG A 768 11.66 20.00 -6.45
N LEU A 769 12.70 19.75 -5.65
CA LEU A 769 14.07 19.57 -6.15
C LEU A 769 14.17 18.33 -7.05
N PHE A 770 13.55 17.22 -6.64
CA PHE A 770 13.45 16.03 -7.48
C PHE A 770 12.74 16.30 -8.81
N GLU A 771 11.63 17.05 -8.81
CA GLU A 771 10.91 17.40 -10.04
C GLU A 771 11.75 18.22 -11.01
N ARG A 772 12.51 19.19 -10.48
CA ARG A 772 13.47 19.96 -11.27
C ARG A 772 14.53 19.04 -11.88
N ALA A 773 15.17 18.22 -11.05
CA ALA A 773 16.19 17.28 -11.52
C ALA A 773 15.64 16.33 -12.59
N ARG A 774 14.41 15.81 -12.39
CA ARG A 774 13.71 14.94 -13.35
C ARG A 774 13.47 15.65 -14.68
N GLY A 775 13.07 16.93 -14.64
CA GLY A 775 12.92 17.77 -15.84
C GLY A 775 14.22 17.89 -16.65
N ASP A 776 15.35 17.88 -15.95
CA ASP A 776 16.70 17.92 -16.55
C ASP A 776 17.24 16.52 -16.93
N GLY A 777 16.44 15.47 -16.82
CA GLY A 777 16.83 14.09 -17.11
C GLY A 777 17.51 13.36 -15.94
N GLY A 778 17.51 13.95 -14.76
CA GLY A 778 17.97 13.36 -13.51
C GLY A 778 17.12 12.19 -13.01
N THR A 779 17.69 11.35 -12.16
CA THR A 779 17.02 10.21 -11.52
C THR A 779 17.22 10.26 -10.01
N ARG A 780 16.27 9.70 -9.25
CA ARG A 780 16.41 9.61 -7.80
C ARG A 780 17.44 8.53 -7.45
N TYR A 781 18.25 8.74 -6.41
CA TYR A 781 18.93 7.63 -5.76
C TYR A 781 17.97 6.96 -4.75
N ASN A 782 17.83 5.63 -4.80
CA ASN A 782 16.71 4.93 -4.17
C ASN A 782 16.58 5.13 -2.65
N ILE A 783 17.64 5.59 -1.97
CA ILE A 783 17.63 5.86 -0.54
C ILE A 783 17.04 7.23 -0.15
N ALA A 784 16.80 8.15 -1.10
CA ALA A 784 16.35 9.51 -0.80
C ALA A 784 14.96 9.58 -0.11
N ALA A 785 14.79 10.55 0.78
CA ALA A 785 13.52 10.93 1.40
C ALA A 785 12.66 11.79 0.44
N VAL A 786 12.21 11.15 -0.64
CA VAL A 786 11.27 11.71 -1.63
C VAL A 786 10.08 10.75 -1.73
N PRO A 787 8.87 11.16 -1.32
CA PRO A 787 7.67 10.35 -1.51
C PRO A 787 7.45 10.05 -3.00
N PHE A 788 7.37 8.77 -3.35
CA PHE A 788 7.08 8.29 -4.69
C PHE A 788 5.67 7.73 -4.76
N THR A 789 4.99 8.04 -5.85
CA THR A 789 3.77 7.35 -6.29
C THR A 789 4.14 6.11 -7.11
N SER A 790 3.17 5.24 -7.40
CA SER A 790 3.35 4.11 -8.33
C SER A 790 3.81 4.56 -9.73
N GLU A 791 3.35 5.74 -10.18
CA GLU A 791 3.78 6.33 -11.46
C GLU A 791 5.25 6.79 -11.42
N ASP A 792 5.68 7.37 -10.30
CA ASP A 792 7.08 7.75 -10.12
C ASP A 792 7.99 6.51 -10.16
N TRP A 793 7.59 5.41 -9.51
CA TRP A 793 8.33 4.15 -9.56
C TRP A 793 8.42 3.58 -10.98
N LYS A 794 7.31 3.59 -11.71
CA LYS A 794 7.28 3.15 -13.11
C LYS A 794 8.21 3.98 -13.98
N THR A 795 8.22 5.30 -13.79
CA THR A 795 9.09 6.23 -14.53
C THR A 795 10.56 6.02 -14.16
N GLN A 796 10.89 5.94 -12.87
CA GLN A 796 12.24 5.76 -12.34
C GLN A 796 12.89 4.46 -12.85
N LEU A 797 12.15 3.35 -12.79
CA LEU A 797 12.65 2.03 -13.23
C LEU A 797 12.60 1.88 -14.76
N GLY A 798 11.73 2.64 -15.43
CA GLY A 798 11.61 2.64 -16.89
C GLY A 798 11.35 1.23 -17.44
N PRO A 799 12.08 0.78 -18.48
CA PRO A 799 11.90 -0.56 -19.05
C PRO A 799 12.08 -1.71 -18.06
N ARG A 800 12.85 -1.51 -16.98
CA ARG A 800 13.10 -2.53 -15.95
C ARG A 800 11.92 -2.72 -14.99
N TYR A 801 10.94 -1.83 -15.01
CA TYR A 801 9.75 -1.93 -14.15
C TYR A 801 9.01 -3.25 -14.37
N ASP A 802 8.70 -3.58 -15.64
CA ASP A 802 7.94 -4.78 -15.99
C ASP A 802 8.78 -6.06 -15.82
N GLU A 803 10.10 -5.97 -15.93
CA GLU A 803 11.02 -7.08 -15.61
C GLU A 803 10.99 -7.39 -14.11
N LEU A 804 11.18 -6.37 -13.26
CA LEU A 804 11.15 -6.52 -11.81
C LEU A 804 9.77 -6.98 -11.34
N ARG A 805 8.68 -6.45 -11.91
CA ARG A 805 7.31 -6.87 -11.62
C ARG A 805 7.06 -8.34 -11.92
N ARG A 806 7.53 -8.82 -13.08
CA ARG A 806 7.39 -10.24 -13.47
C ARG A 806 8.17 -11.16 -12.52
N LEU A 807 9.41 -10.78 -12.15
CA LEU A 807 10.16 -11.55 -11.17
C LEU A 807 9.54 -11.49 -9.77
N LYS A 808 8.99 -10.35 -9.35
CA LYS A 808 8.23 -10.23 -8.11
C LYS A 808 7.07 -11.22 -8.09
N GLN A 809 6.25 -11.26 -9.14
CA GLN A 809 5.13 -12.21 -9.25
C GLN A 809 5.58 -13.67 -9.24
N LYS A 810 6.75 -13.97 -9.81
CA LYS A 810 7.31 -15.32 -9.84
C LYS A 810 7.87 -15.76 -8.49
N LEU A 811 8.60 -14.89 -7.81
CA LEU A 811 9.43 -15.24 -6.65
C LEU A 811 8.78 -14.86 -5.31
N ASP A 812 7.81 -13.97 -5.34
CA ASP A 812 6.99 -13.58 -4.20
C ASP A 812 5.53 -13.37 -4.65
N PRO A 813 4.85 -14.46 -5.05
CA PRO A 813 3.49 -14.40 -5.62
C PRO A 813 2.46 -13.84 -4.64
N ASP A 814 2.70 -13.99 -3.34
CA ASP A 814 1.83 -13.50 -2.26
C ASP A 814 2.16 -12.06 -1.82
N ASN A 815 3.13 -11.41 -2.48
CA ASN A 815 3.54 -10.02 -2.25
C ASN A 815 3.89 -9.71 -0.79
N ILE A 816 4.58 -10.63 -0.10
CA ILE A 816 4.93 -10.46 1.31
C ILE A 816 6.25 -9.70 1.52
N LEU A 817 7.16 -9.69 0.54
CA LEU A 817 8.49 -9.09 0.69
C LEU A 817 8.49 -7.59 0.40
N ASN A 818 8.74 -6.79 1.44
CA ASN A 818 8.84 -5.33 1.41
C ASN A 818 7.75 -4.58 0.60
N PRO A 819 6.45 -4.92 0.74
CA PRO A 819 5.39 -4.25 -0.04
C PRO A 819 5.19 -2.78 0.39
N GLY A 820 5.69 -2.36 1.56
CA GLY A 820 5.50 -1.01 2.10
C GLY A 820 6.17 0.12 1.31
N LEU A 821 6.97 -0.19 0.29
CA LEU A 821 7.50 0.80 -0.65
C LEU A 821 6.53 1.13 -1.79
N GLU A 822 5.46 0.34 -1.94
CA GLU A 822 4.40 0.53 -2.93
C GLU A 822 4.92 0.61 -4.39
N VAL A 823 5.94 -0.18 -4.71
CA VAL A 823 6.56 -0.19 -6.05
C VAL A 823 5.58 -0.67 -7.13
N PHE A 824 4.70 -1.62 -6.78
CA PHE A 824 3.75 -2.27 -7.71
C PHE A 824 2.27 -2.05 -7.37
N SER A 825 1.98 -1.10 -6.47
CA SER A 825 0.64 -0.81 -5.93
C SER A 825 -0.25 -0.04 -6.89
#